data_AF-A0A2S0VNV1-F1
#
_entry.id   AF-A0A2S0VNV1-F1
#
_cell.length_a   1.000
_cell.length_b   1.000
_cell.length_c   1.000
_cell.angle_alpha   90.00
_cell.angle_beta   90.00
_cell.angle_gamma   90.00
#
_symmetry.space_group_name_H-M   'P 1'
#
loop_
_entity.id
_entity.type
_entity.pdbx_description
1 polymer ?
#
loop_
_entity_poly.entity_id
_entity_poly.type
_entity_poly.pdbx_seq_one_letter_code
_entity_poly.pdbx_strand_id
1 'polypeptide(L)'
;MMLNLMCRGLQFTALLTLMIACSEHQEPNEKTNEDLAKPLATNNPVNKKVATAPKKVDLVAIGKEAFTASGCIECHATKENDSAFKTGPNLFGLFQQPAIKREVQLFNGERTMVVADAGYLSRSLIAPESELAIRQTGVEKGQAYFPVMPKFKWPWNDIRKKAMYEYLRTLNPPGKQGPAQVWHAAKKHQALKPKQTYDHQMWVGEQASIARFMIPGVSTRAIHVGLTNGVNYSFDTVDMSIKKIWWGGFLDATRERTGRGMGLNSLGKEALDWQIDYLVKPLDQRQQAIDLSFKSWPAYPHNHQRDTHRINLEKSVNTPYLQQVAAANAQYLGLDTTDKQNPQLRFEIEGVKYRQTTKINNLGHVEIQFAASQVKRDLQFLVNTQDNQVLAISAGSINNGIWRIPQKQSQQFTIKLKPIALPIQPKRNQVKPAFSHDKQKVVIKNYELASVLPAGYRLESVMAPKDRFGRDQLFEPLALDFAQNGTAVVASRTSGIWQIKDQHWHFFAEGFHDPLGVHIEDKQGNQVVVAHKPELTRVIDKNADGLADLFQTINDDWRLAGNYCEYVHGPVIDEQGNYYFNLNLAHGADTVSGQAMGTYGGYDGWLMRVTQQGELQPWASGLRSPAGLGRGPQDLLLYTDNQGSFVGTSKMHVVDKGDYFGYPASLKDHDNYFGKPINWQQVNQLAEKPAVYFPHGIVANSPGNPTFDNTQGQFGPFAGQILVGDQTMSNISRVDLQKVNGQWQGVVIPFIKGLSSGAMRLSFAPDNSLWIGQTGRGWAARGGEYEALQRLSWDGTTVPFEMKTVKHVHGGFVISFTQDLAEQNIKLEDVQLESWNYLNSPVYGSPRYFHQKHQTQDIIKLNNKQIKIKVAGMVADRIYQIKLKGLQSSQGDKPSNNAAYYTLHELL
;
A
#
# COMPACT_ATOMS: atom_id res chain seq x y z
N MET A 1 -19.39 -15.10 56.85
CA MET A 1 -19.15 -16.36 57.58
C MET A 1 -18.07 -17.09 56.79
N MET A 2 -16.80 -17.24 57.20
CA MET A 2 -15.98 -16.94 58.40
C MET A 2 -14.50 -16.91 57.93
N LEU A 3 -13.50 -16.22 58.51
CA LEU A 3 -13.41 -15.20 59.58
C LEU A 3 -12.05 -14.43 59.44
N ASN A 4 -11.93 -13.20 59.97
CA ASN A 4 -10.79 -12.48 60.61
C ASN A 4 -9.29 -12.74 60.28
N LEU A 5 -8.30 -11.88 60.56
CA LEU A 5 -8.10 -10.42 60.82
C LEU A 5 -6.73 -10.32 61.56
N MET A 6 -5.81 -9.43 61.17
CA MET A 6 -4.81 -8.75 62.05
C MET A 6 -3.78 -9.63 62.86
N CYS A 7 -2.61 -9.16 63.35
CA CYS A 7 -1.89 -7.89 63.28
C CYS A 7 -0.41 -8.06 63.71
N ARG A 8 0.45 -7.08 63.34
CA ARG A 8 1.79 -6.76 63.92
C ARG A 8 2.92 -7.81 63.70
N GLY A 9 4.16 -7.43 63.41
CA GLY A 9 4.74 -6.11 63.16
C GLY A 9 6.05 -5.89 63.91
N LEU A 10 7.15 -5.68 63.18
CA LEU A 10 8.41 -5.15 63.69
C LEU A 10 9.06 -4.30 62.58
N GLN A 11 9.45 -3.08 62.92
CA GLN A 11 9.94 -2.04 62.00
C GLN A 11 11.47 -2.11 61.90
N PHE A 12 12.06 -1.64 60.79
CA PHE A 12 12.89 -0.43 60.80
C PHE A 12 13.14 0.11 59.37
N THR A 13 13.32 1.43 59.29
CA THR A 13 13.54 2.35 58.16
C THR A 13 14.88 2.15 57.40
N ALA A 14 15.16 2.69 56.18
CA ALA A 14 14.44 3.61 55.28
C ALA A 14 15.05 3.71 53.84
N LEU A 15 14.25 4.32 52.94
CA LEU A 15 14.59 5.17 51.78
C LEU A 15 15.11 4.62 50.41
N LEU A 16 14.31 5.00 49.39
CA LEU A 16 14.66 5.57 48.07
C LEU A 16 14.94 4.68 46.83
N THR A 17 14.20 5.02 45.76
CA THR A 17 14.44 4.73 44.33
C THR A 17 14.19 3.31 43.81
N LEU A 18 13.19 3.16 42.93
CA LEU A 18 13.08 2.01 42.03
C LEU A 18 12.87 2.49 40.59
N MET A 19 13.85 2.19 39.74
CA MET A 19 13.78 2.34 38.28
C MET A 19 14.57 1.20 37.65
N ILE A 20 14.10 0.73 36.48
CA ILE A 20 14.82 -0.10 35.51
C ILE A 20 15.10 -1.57 35.91
N ALA A 21 14.52 -2.48 35.13
CA ALA A 21 15.05 -3.82 34.87
C ALA A 21 14.60 -4.29 33.48
N CYS A 22 15.17 -3.72 32.42
CA CYS A 22 15.15 -4.32 31.09
C CYS A 22 16.37 -5.24 30.95
N SER A 23 16.18 -6.49 30.52
CA SER A 23 17.27 -7.40 30.18
C SER A 23 17.70 -7.23 28.73
N GLU A 24 19.00 -7.07 28.52
CA GLU A 24 19.61 -6.69 27.24
C GLU A 24 19.86 -7.88 26.30
N HIS A 25 19.91 -7.61 25.00
CA HIS A 25 20.90 -8.22 24.12
C HIS A 25 21.61 -7.11 23.34
N GLN A 26 22.86 -6.86 23.70
CA GLN A 26 23.71 -5.82 23.11
C GLN A 26 24.26 -6.25 21.74
N GLU A 27 24.25 -5.32 20.77
CA GLU A 27 25.15 -5.37 19.61
C GLU A 27 26.52 -4.81 20.03
N PRO A 28 27.65 -5.26 19.43
CA PRO A 28 28.98 -4.84 19.86
C PRO A 28 29.33 -3.41 19.39
N ASN A 29 29.80 -2.58 20.34
CA ASN A 29 30.28 -1.22 20.08
C ASN A 29 31.46 -1.18 19.09
N GLU A 30 31.34 -0.42 18.00
CA GLU A 30 32.50 0.10 17.27
C GLU A 30 33.12 1.27 18.07
N LYS A 31 34.40 1.14 18.44
CA LYS A 31 35.13 2.24 19.07
C LYS A 31 35.61 3.24 18.03
N THR A 32 35.20 4.49 18.19
CA THR A 32 35.82 5.65 17.56
C THR A 32 37.28 5.79 17.99
N ASN A 33 38.17 6.09 17.04
CA ASN A 33 39.54 6.55 17.30
C ASN A 33 39.83 7.75 16.39
N GLU A 34 39.64 8.96 16.92
CA GLU A 34 40.36 10.14 16.48
C GLU A 34 41.50 10.38 17.48
N ASP A 35 42.75 10.22 17.03
CA ASP A 35 43.78 11.26 17.11
C ASP A 35 45.16 10.70 16.72
N LEU A 36 45.90 11.48 15.93
CA LEU A 36 47.34 11.78 16.04
C LEU A 36 47.86 12.37 14.72
N ALA A 37 48.10 13.68 14.72
CA ALA A 37 48.75 14.37 13.61
C ALA A 37 50.25 14.58 13.88
N LYS A 38 51.11 14.22 12.90
CA LYS A 38 52.23 15.07 12.43
C LYS A 38 52.93 14.47 11.17
N PRO A 39 53.60 15.29 10.35
CA PRO A 39 53.98 14.92 8.99
C PRO A 39 55.43 14.43 8.86
N LEU A 40 55.68 13.53 7.90
CA LEU A 40 57.02 13.25 7.36
C LEU A 40 56.99 13.11 5.84
N ALA A 41 58.10 13.47 5.21
CA ALA A 41 58.18 13.79 3.79
C ALA A 41 58.51 12.60 2.87
N THR A 42 58.20 12.80 1.58
CA THR A 42 58.89 12.25 0.39
C THR A 42 59.53 10.85 0.47
N ASN A 43 58.97 9.89 -0.27
CA ASN A 43 59.70 9.23 -1.37
C ASN A 43 58.79 8.32 -2.22
N ASN A 44 58.91 8.42 -3.55
CA ASN A 44 58.39 7.42 -4.48
C ASN A 44 59.20 6.12 -4.33
N PRO A 45 58.56 4.93 -4.39
CA PRO A 45 58.93 4.05 -5.49
C PRO A 45 57.82 3.14 -6.04
N VAL A 46 57.83 3.02 -7.37
CA VAL A 46 57.63 1.79 -8.18
C VAL A 46 56.34 0.97 -8.00
N ASN A 47 55.62 0.84 -9.14
CA ASN A 47 54.53 -0.10 -9.37
C ASN A 47 54.78 -1.53 -8.83
N LYS A 48 54.05 -1.93 -7.79
CA LYS A 48 53.61 -3.33 -7.61
C LYS A 48 52.09 -3.40 -7.73
N LYS A 49 51.60 -4.18 -8.70
CA LYS A 49 50.18 -4.55 -8.77
C LYS A 49 49.85 -5.41 -7.55
N VAL A 50 49.34 -4.79 -6.48
CA VAL A 50 48.71 -5.53 -5.38
C VAL A 50 47.48 -6.22 -5.95
N ALA A 51 47.51 -7.56 -5.99
CA ALA A 51 46.34 -8.34 -6.32
C ALA A 51 45.32 -8.16 -5.19
N THR A 52 44.32 -7.30 -5.39
CA THR A 52 43.22 -7.12 -4.45
C THR A 52 42.55 -8.46 -4.19
N ALA A 53 42.54 -8.90 -2.93
CA ALA A 53 41.88 -10.13 -2.52
C ALA A 53 40.43 -10.15 -3.04
N PRO A 54 39.91 -11.32 -3.47
CA PRO A 54 38.54 -11.41 -3.95
C PRO A 54 37.59 -10.94 -2.85
N LYS A 55 36.78 -9.90 -3.14
CA LYS A 55 35.75 -9.41 -2.20
C LYS A 55 34.91 -10.60 -1.76
N LYS A 56 34.73 -10.76 -0.44
CA LYS A 56 33.81 -11.76 0.11
C LYS A 56 32.47 -11.09 0.40
N VAL A 57 31.39 -11.86 0.33
CA VAL A 57 30.04 -11.46 0.74
C VAL A 57 29.51 -12.46 1.76
N ASP A 58 28.72 -11.99 2.71
CA ASP A 58 28.00 -12.87 3.64
C ASP A 58 26.68 -13.34 3.01
N LEU A 59 26.53 -14.65 2.87
CA LEU A 59 25.32 -15.27 2.35
C LEU A 59 24.15 -15.18 3.34
N VAL A 60 24.38 -15.07 4.65
CA VAL A 60 23.29 -14.94 5.64
C VAL A 60 22.62 -13.58 5.52
N ALA A 61 23.39 -12.49 5.48
CA ALA A 61 22.89 -11.14 5.21
C ALA A 61 22.11 -11.06 3.88
N ILE A 62 22.69 -11.57 2.78
CA ILE A 62 22.02 -11.62 1.46
C ILE A 62 20.72 -12.45 1.53
N GLY A 63 20.73 -13.56 2.26
CA GLY A 63 19.55 -14.42 2.42
C GLY A 63 18.41 -13.75 3.16
N LYS A 64 18.73 -13.03 4.25
CA LYS A 64 17.78 -12.22 5.02
C LYS A 64 17.19 -11.09 4.18
N GLU A 65 18.02 -10.40 3.41
CA GLU A 65 17.57 -9.36 2.47
C GLU A 65 16.64 -9.94 1.40
N ALA A 66 17.04 -11.02 0.73
CA ALA A 66 16.24 -11.66 -0.32
C ALA A 66 14.90 -12.19 0.21
N PHE A 67 14.88 -12.79 1.40
CA PHE A 67 13.67 -13.26 2.08
C PHE A 67 12.70 -12.11 2.41
N THR A 68 13.25 -11.00 2.91
CA THR A 68 12.47 -9.79 3.26
C THR A 68 11.92 -9.10 2.01
N ALA A 69 12.78 -8.86 1.01
CA ALA A 69 12.41 -8.18 -0.23
C ALA A 69 11.38 -8.98 -1.08
N SER A 70 11.41 -10.31 -0.98
CA SER A 70 10.42 -11.21 -1.61
C SER A 70 9.11 -11.32 -0.84
N GLY A 71 9.03 -10.71 0.35
CA GLY A 71 7.82 -10.70 1.18
C GLY A 71 7.49 -12.03 1.87
N CYS A 72 8.43 -12.97 1.99
CA CYS A 72 8.16 -14.33 2.44
C CYS A 72 7.49 -14.43 3.84
N ILE A 73 7.74 -13.47 4.73
CA ILE A 73 7.17 -13.39 6.09
C ILE A 73 5.63 -13.20 6.11
N GLU A 74 5.01 -12.76 5.01
CA GLU A 74 3.55 -12.68 4.92
C GLU A 74 2.92 -14.07 4.88
N CYS A 75 3.54 -14.98 4.13
CA CYS A 75 3.05 -16.34 3.92
C CYS A 75 3.69 -17.37 4.87
N HIS A 76 4.78 -17.06 5.55
CA HIS A 76 5.52 -18.00 6.39
C HIS A 76 5.80 -17.44 7.77
N ALA A 77 5.62 -18.27 8.80
CA ALA A 77 6.19 -18.02 10.12
C ALA A 77 7.70 -18.34 10.15
N THR A 78 8.44 -17.65 11.02
CA THR A 78 9.90 -17.80 11.18
C THR A 78 10.34 -17.90 12.64
N LYS A 79 9.39 -18.05 13.57
CA LYS A 79 9.62 -18.16 15.01
C LYS A 79 9.15 -19.52 15.52
N GLU A 80 9.77 -19.98 16.60
CA GLU A 80 9.28 -21.15 17.33
C GLU A 80 7.87 -20.90 17.88
N ASN A 81 7.00 -21.90 17.80
CA ASN A 81 5.62 -21.85 18.31
C ASN A 81 4.78 -20.63 17.87
N ASP A 82 5.09 -20.05 16.71
CA ASP A 82 4.30 -18.97 16.11
C ASP A 82 2.84 -19.41 15.92
N SER A 83 1.92 -18.70 16.56
CA SER A 83 0.49 -19.00 16.54
C SER A 83 -0.23 -18.44 15.31
N ALA A 84 0.44 -17.64 14.48
CA ALA A 84 -0.16 -17.05 13.29
C ALA A 84 -0.59 -18.13 12.29
N PHE A 85 -1.85 -18.11 11.87
CA PHE A 85 -2.32 -18.97 10.79
C PHE A 85 -1.91 -18.36 9.44
N LYS A 86 -0.93 -19.03 8.82
CA LYS A 86 -0.26 -18.61 7.58
C LYS A 86 -0.61 -19.52 6.39
N THR A 87 -0.45 -18.99 5.17
CA THR A 87 -0.70 -19.69 3.89
C THR A 87 0.38 -20.70 3.51
N GLY A 88 1.58 -20.58 4.09
CA GLY A 88 2.70 -21.49 3.94
C GLY A 88 3.23 -21.99 5.30
N PRO A 89 4.08 -23.03 5.30
CA PRO A 89 4.63 -23.64 6.51
C PRO A 89 5.49 -22.68 7.33
N ASN A 90 5.51 -22.87 8.65
CA ASN A 90 6.57 -22.33 9.50
C ASN A 90 7.94 -22.86 9.03
N LEU A 91 8.90 -21.96 8.90
CA LEU A 91 10.26 -22.24 8.42
C LEU A 91 11.28 -22.33 9.57
N PHE A 92 10.89 -21.93 10.79
CA PHE A 92 11.71 -22.14 11.98
C PHE A 92 11.97 -23.64 12.18
N GLY A 93 13.23 -24.01 12.42
CA GLY A 93 13.61 -25.40 12.63
C GLY A 93 13.45 -26.31 11.40
N LEU A 94 13.18 -25.79 10.20
CA LEU A 94 12.93 -26.64 9.03
C LEU A 94 14.23 -27.15 8.39
N PHE A 95 15.28 -26.32 8.34
CA PHE A 95 16.51 -26.58 7.59
C PHE A 95 17.68 -26.91 8.53
N GLN A 96 17.57 -28.02 9.27
CA GLN A 96 18.53 -28.41 10.32
C GLN A 96 19.76 -29.18 9.79
N GLN A 97 20.73 -29.39 10.68
CA GLN A 97 21.77 -30.42 10.54
C GLN A 97 21.70 -31.41 11.72
N PRO A 98 21.62 -32.73 11.50
CA PRO A 98 21.32 -33.38 10.21
C PRO A 98 19.95 -32.95 9.67
N ALA A 99 19.77 -33.02 8.35
CA ALA A 99 18.54 -32.62 7.69
C ALA A 99 17.35 -33.52 8.10
N ILE A 100 16.17 -32.91 8.28
CA ILE A 100 14.93 -33.62 8.63
C ILE A 100 14.15 -34.00 7.37
N LYS A 101 13.26 -35.00 7.48
CA LYS A 101 12.26 -35.30 6.46
C LYS A 101 10.92 -34.65 6.80
N ARG A 102 10.14 -34.25 5.79
CA ARG A 102 8.78 -33.75 5.93
C ARG A 102 7.84 -34.44 4.95
N GLU A 103 6.57 -34.53 5.32
CA GLU A 103 5.50 -34.97 4.40
C GLU A 103 5.11 -33.82 3.46
N VAL A 104 4.93 -34.15 2.18
CA VAL A 104 4.38 -33.27 1.15
C VAL A 104 3.34 -34.03 0.32
N GLN A 105 2.38 -33.29 -0.23
CA GLN A 105 1.45 -33.75 -1.25
C GLN A 105 1.96 -33.31 -2.63
N LEU A 106 2.05 -34.25 -3.55
CA LEU A 106 2.40 -34.02 -4.95
C LEU A 106 1.17 -33.54 -5.75
N PHE A 107 1.41 -33.03 -6.96
CA PHE A 107 0.33 -32.50 -7.82
C PHE A 107 -0.75 -33.54 -8.18
N ASN A 108 -0.40 -34.83 -8.25
CA ASN A 108 -1.35 -35.95 -8.45
C ASN A 108 -2.18 -36.28 -7.19
N GLY A 109 -1.95 -35.62 -6.05
CA GLY A 109 -2.60 -35.90 -4.77
C GLY A 109 -1.91 -36.95 -3.90
N GLU A 110 -0.87 -37.61 -4.41
CA GLU A 110 -0.06 -38.59 -3.68
C GLU A 110 0.75 -37.91 -2.57
N ARG A 111 1.04 -38.65 -1.49
CA ARG A 111 1.84 -38.16 -0.37
C ARG A 111 3.19 -38.86 -0.29
N THR A 112 4.24 -38.09 -0.05
CA THR A 112 5.61 -38.61 0.05
C THR A 112 6.45 -37.83 1.05
N MET A 113 7.60 -38.39 1.42
CA MET A 113 8.54 -37.80 2.39
C MET A 113 9.76 -37.22 1.68
N VAL A 114 9.91 -35.90 1.73
CA VAL A 114 11.07 -35.18 1.15
C VAL A 114 12.05 -34.73 2.23
N VAL A 115 13.34 -34.69 1.90
CA VAL A 115 14.38 -34.14 2.79
C VAL A 115 14.35 -32.61 2.71
N ALA A 116 14.31 -31.94 3.86
CA ALA A 116 14.28 -30.49 3.95
C ALA A 116 15.70 -29.89 3.79
N ASP A 117 16.21 -29.93 2.56
CA ASP A 117 17.53 -29.42 2.17
C ASP A 117 17.46 -28.20 1.22
N ALA A 118 18.62 -27.76 0.73
CA ALA A 118 18.73 -26.67 -0.23
C ALA A 118 18.05 -26.98 -1.59
N GLY A 119 17.97 -28.26 -1.96
CA GLY A 119 17.26 -28.72 -3.15
C GLY A 119 15.75 -28.58 -2.98
N TYR A 120 15.21 -28.97 -1.82
CA TYR A 120 13.81 -28.76 -1.46
C TYR A 120 13.43 -27.28 -1.45
N LEU A 121 14.24 -26.41 -0.84
CA LEU A 121 14.00 -24.96 -0.90
C LEU A 121 14.04 -24.44 -2.35
N SER A 122 15.01 -24.87 -3.15
CA SER A 122 15.13 -24.49 -4.55
C SER A 122 13.90 -24.89 -5.38
N ARG A 123 13.38 -26.12 -5.20
CA ARG A 123 12.14 -26.57 -5.86
C ARG A 123 10.93 -25.80 -5.37
N SER A 124 10.78 -25.60 -4.06
CA SER A 124 9.69 -24.82 -3.45
C SER A 124 9.62 -23.39 -3.98
N LEU A 125 10.76 -22.76 -4.29
CA LEU A 125 10.79 -21.41 -4.87
C LEU A 125 10.39 -21.37 -6.36
N ILE A 126 10.80 -22.35 -7.16
CA ILE A 126 10.60 -22.31 -8.63
C ILE A 126 9.41 -23.13 -9.14
N ALA A 127 8.86 -24.02 -8.31
CA ALA A 127 7.70 -24.88 -8.60
C ALA A 127 6.93 -25.16 -7.29
N PRO A 128 6.45 -24.13 -6.56
CA PRO A 128 5.78 -24.29 -5.26
C PRO A 128 4.59 -25.27 -5.30
N GLU A 129 3.94 -25.40 -6.45
CA GLU A 129 2.82 -26.30 -6.70
C GLU A 129 3.17 -27.80 -6.74
N SER A 130 4.44 -28.18 -6.84
CA SER A 130 4.84 -29.59 -7.02
C SER A 130 4.95 -30.40 -5.73
N GLU A 131 5.26 -29.74 -4.61
CA GLU A 131 5.56 -30.38 -3.31
C GLU A 131 4.89 -29.60 -2.17
N LEU A 132 3.55 -29.63 -2.13
CA LEU A 132 2.77 -28.91 -1.13
C LEU A 132 2.99 -29.50 0.26
N ALA A 133 3.57 -28.71 1.16
CA ALA A 133 3.71 -29.07 2.58
C ALA A 133 2.42 -29.62 3.18
N ILE A 134 2.50 -30.63 4.06
CA ILE A 134 1.39 -31.00 4.96
C ILE A 134 1.45 -30.17 6.25
N ARG A 135 0.29 -29.72 6.75
CA ARG A 135 0.12 -29.06 8.05
C ARG A 135 0.33 -30.05 9.19
N GLN A 136 1.31 -29.78 10.07
CA GLN A 136 1.65 -30.66 11.20
C GLN A 136 0.89 -30.33 12.50
N THR A 137 0.32 -29.13 12.60
CA THR A 137 -0.33 -28.56 13.79
C THR A 137 -1.62 -27.82 13.43
N GLY A 138 -2.41 -27.45 14.46
CA GLY A 138 -3.64 -26.67 14.30
C GLY A 138 -4.86 -27.48 13.84
N VAL A 139 -5.98 -26.79 13.64
CA VAL A 139 -7.29 -27.37 13.27
C VAL A 139 -7.25 -28.10 11.93
N GLU A 140 -6.44 -27.61 10.98
CA GLU A 140 -6.27 -28.21 9.64
C GLU A 140 -5.10 -29.22 9.57
N LYS A 141 -4.65 -29.78 10.70
CA LYS A 141 -3.58 -30.79 10.74
C LYS A 141 -3.88 -31.96 9.79
N GLY A 142 -2.85 -32.38 9.05
CA GLY A 142 -2.95 -33.45 8.06
C GLY A 142 -3.46 -33.02 6.69
N GLN A 143 -3.86 -31.76 6.50
CA GLN A 143 -4.18 -31.20 5.18
C GLN A 143 -2.95 -30.58 4.51
N ALA A 144 -2.90 -30.56 3.18
CA ALA A 144 -1.88 -29.81 2.45
C ALA A 144 -2.10 -28.29 2.59
N TYR A 145 -1.01 -27.52 2.61
CA TYR A 145 -1.07 -26.06 2.45
C TYR A 145 -1.60 -25.71 1.05
N PHE A 146 -2.24 -24.54 0.92
CA PHE A 146 -2.84 -24.13 -0.36
C PHE A 146 -1.77 -23.82 -1.43
N PRO A 147 -2.01 -24.13 -2.73
CA PRO A 147 -1.10 -23.84 -3.83
C PRO A 147 -1.15 -22.36 -4.25
N VAL A 148 -0.78 -21.48 -3.31
CA VAL A 148 -0.87 -20.01 -3.44
C VAL A 148 0.49 -19.31 -3.39
N MET A 149 1.56 -20.03 -3.08
CA MET A 149 2.91 -19.46 -3.06
C MET A 149 3.31 -19.01 -4.49
N PRO A 150 3.85 -17.79 -4.65
CA PRO A 150 4.25 -17.27 -5.95
C PRO A 150 5.47 -18.01 -6.53
N LYS A 151 5.49 -18.16 -7.85
CA LYS A 151 6.54 -18.88 -8.58
C LYS A 151 7.71 -17.94 -8.93
N PHE A 152 8.86 -18.14 -8.29
CA PHE A 152 10.05 -17.32 -8.53
C PHE A 152 10.77 -17.74 -9.81
N LYS A 153 10.82 -16.83 -10.80
CA LYS A 153 11.51 -17.02 -12.10
C LYS A 153 13.04 -16.90 -11.96
N TRP A 154 13.63 -17.55 -10.95
CA TRP A 154 15.07 -17.50 -10.67
C TRP A 154 15.81 -18.69 -11.32
N PRO A 155 16.95 -18.47 -12.00
CA PRO A 155 17.76 -19.55 -12.57
C PRO A 155 18.14 -20.63 -11.56
N TRP A 156 18.40 -21.86 -12.02
CA TRP A 156 18.72 -22.97 -11.11
C TRP A 156 19.95 -22.67 -10.23
N ASN A 157 20.93 -21.92 -10.75
CA ASN A 157 22.17 -21.52 -10.10
C ASN A 157 22.14 -20.12 -9.42
N ASP A 158 20.95 -19.54 -9.21
CA ASP A 158 20.83 -18.21 -8.58
C ASP A 158 21.34 -18.21 -7.12
N ILE A 159 22.26 -17.29 -6.82
CA ILE A 159 22.90 -17.19 -5.50
C ILE A 159 21.91 -16.89 -4.37
N ARG A 160 20.77 -16.23 -4.66
CA ARG A 160 19.73 -15.92 -3.66
C ARG A 160 19.16 -17.17 -3.01
N LYS A 161 19.01 -18.26 -3.76
CA LYS A 161 18.44 -19.52 -3.22
C LYS A 161 19.39 -20.16 -2.21
N LYS A 162 20.69 -20.15 -2.49
CA LYS A 162 21.71 -20.59 -1.53
C LYS A 162 21.76 -19.64 -0.33
N ALA A 163 21.74 -18.33 -0.56
CA ALA A 163 21.78 -17.33 0.49
C ALA A 163 20.57 -17.45 1.44
N MET A 164 19.35 -17.56 0.90
CA MET A 164 18.13 -17.82 1.68
C MET A 164 18.21 -19.14 2.45
N TYR A 165 18.79 -20.20 1.87
CA TYR A 165 19.03 -21.44 2.61
C TYR A 165 19.95 -21.23 3.81
N GLU A 166 21.12 -20.58 3.65
CA GLU A 166 22.01 -20.31 4.78
C GLU A 166 21.35 -19.41 5.83
N TYR A 167 20.58 -18.39 5.42
CA TYR A 167 19.78 -17.58 6.34
C TYR A 167 18.75 -18.40 7.12
N LEU A 168 17.94 -19.22 6.44
CA LEU A 168 16.91 -20.03 7.11
C LEU A 168 17.51 -21.08 8.07
N ARG A 169 18.74 -21.54 7.84
CA ARG A 169 19.48 -22.38 8.81
C ARG A 169 19.82 -21.64 10.11
N THR A 170 19.92 -20.32 10.12
CA THR A 170 20.10 -19.55 11.37
C THR A 170 18.83 -19.56 12.24
N LEU A 171 17.67 -19.84 11.65
CA LEU A 171 16.36 -19.88 12.30
C LEU A 171 16.00 -21.28 12.86
N ASN A 172 17.00 -22.05 13.29
CA ASN A 172 16.77 -23.35 13.94
C ASN A 172 16.85 -23.25 15.47
N PRO A 173 16.36 -24.25 16.22
CA PRO A 173 16.61 -24.38 17.64
C PRO A 173 18.10 -24.35 18.00
N PRO A 174 18.47 -23.91 19.21
CA PRO A 174 19.84 -24.00 19.72
C PRO A 174 20.46 -25.39 19.51
N GLY A 175 21.73 -25.44 19.10
CA GLY A 175 22.42 -26.68 18.75
C GLY A 175 22.07 -27.28 17.37
N LYS A 176 21.05 -26.76 16.66
CA LYS A 176 20.70 -27.12 15.27
C LYS A 176 20.94 -25.99 14.26
N GLN A 177 21.46 -24.86 14.72
CA GLN A 177 21.67 -23.63 13.92
C GLN A 177 22.81 -23.78 12.90
N GLY A 178 22.60 -23.17 11.72
CA GLY A 178 23.68 -22.88 10.79
C GLY A 178 24.56 -21.71 11.30
N PRO A 179 25.72 -21.48 10.66
CA PRO A 179 26.59 -20.36 11.02
C PRO A 179 25.88 -19.01 10.89
N ALA A 180 26.10 -18.09 11.83
CA ALA A 180 25.54 -16.74 11.80
C ALA A 180 26.07 -15.89 10.62
N GLN A 181 27.20 -16.27 10.03
CA GLN A 181 27.76 -15.69 8.81
C GLN A 181 28.34 -16.81 7.93
N VAL A 182 28.14 -16.73 6.62
CA VAL A 182 28.67 -17.69 5.64
C VAL A 182 29.33 -16.93 4.49
N TRP A 183 30.65 -16.79 4.56
CA TRP A 183 31.44 -16.03 3.59
C TRP A 183 31.60 -16.75 2.25
N HIS A 184 31.20 -16.09 1.16
CA HIS A 184 31.37 -16.56 -0.21
C HIS A 184 32.22 -15.60 -1.04
N ALA A 185 32.99 -16.12 -2.01
CA ALA A 185 33.79 -15.29 -2.90
C ALA A 185 32.87 -14.60 -3.92
N ALA A 186 32.85 -13.26 -3.95
CA ALA A 186 32.05 -12.50 -4.90
C ALA A 186 32.68 -12.58 -6.30
N LYS A 187 32.16 -13.48 -7.14
CA LYS A 187 32.44 -13.43 -8.58
C LYS A 187 31.91 -12.11 -9.14
N LYS A 188 32.70 -11.43 -10.00
CA LYS A 188 32.37 -10.12 -10.61
C LYS A 188 31.00 -10.06 -11.32
N HIS A 189 30.37 -11.19 -11.61
CA HIS A 189 29.07 -11.31 -12.30
C HIS A 189 27.91 -11.79 -11.41
N GLN A 190 28.12 -12.00 -10.10
CA GLN A 190 27.07 -12.42 -9.15
C GLN A 190 26.54 -11.28 -8.27
N ALA A 191 26.70 -10.02 -8.70
CA ALA A 191 25.90 -8.93 -8.16
C ALA A 191 24.42 -9.24 -8.38
N LEU A 192 23.62 -9.13 -7.31
CA LEU A 192 22.20 -9.44 -7.24
C LEU A 192 21.38 -8.48 -8.11
N LYS A 193 21.42 -8.64 -9.44
CA LYS A 193 20.58 -7.82 -10.32
C LYS A 193 19.11 -8.24 -10.14
N PRO A 194 18.21 -7.36 -9.65
CA PRO A 194 16.78 -7.62 -9.70
C PRO A 194 16.31 -7.85 -11.15
N LYS A 195 15.15 -8.52 -11.29
CA LYS A 195 14.55 -8.97 -12.56
C LYS A 195 14.47 -7.83 -13.60
N GLN A 196 14.20 -6.60 -13.12
CA GLN A 196 14.52 -5.35 -13.78
C GLN A 196 15.37 -4.51 -12.83
N THR A 197 16.51 -4.01 -13.31
CA THR A 197 17.24 -2.91 -12.68
C THR A 197 16.74 -1.62 -13.31
N TYR A 198 15.69 -1.04 -12.74
CA TYR A 198 15.27 0.31 -13.09
C TYR A 198 16.32 1.32 -12.62
N ASP A 199 16.50 2.42 -13.35
CA ASP A 199 17.25 3.55 -12.82
C ASP A 199 16.35 4.31 -11.83
N HIS A 200 16.68 4.21 -10.55
CA HIS A 200 15.89 4.80 -9.47
C HIS A 200 16.15 6.31 -9.28
N GLN A 201 17.14 6.87 -9.98
CA GLN A 201 17.41 8.30 -9.97
C GLN A 201 16.25 9.06 -10.62
N MET A 202 15.68 10.03 -9.88
CA MET A 202 14.80 11.06 -10.41
C MET A 202 15.63 12.14 -11.09
N TRP A 203 15.21 12.52 -12.30
CA TRP A 203 15.99 13.38 -13.17
C TRP A 203 15.19 14.61 -13.53
N VAL A 204 15.79 15.79 -13.35
CA VAL A 204 15.21 17.06 -13.78
C VAL A 204 15.49 17.26 -15.27
N GLY A 205 14.43 17.56 -16.03
CA GLY A 205 14.49 17.79 -17.48
C GLY A 205 14.56 19.28 -17.82
N GLU A 206 13.78 19.68 -18.82
CA GLU A 206 13.63 21.08 -19.25
C GLU A 206 12.63 21.87 -18.39
N GLN A 207 11.92 21.18 -17.51
CA GLN A 207 11.06 21.75 -16.47
C GLN A 207 11.46 21.22 -15.08
N ALA A 208 11.07 21.94 -14.03
CA ALA A 208 11.27 21.52 -12.65
C ALA A 208 10.55 20.20 -12.36
N SER A 209 11.17 19.37 -11.52
CA SER A 209 10.61 18.07 -11.10
C SER A 209 10.11 18.11 -9.66
N ILE A 210 9.01 17.41 -9.39
CA ILE A 210 8.31 17.40 -8.09
C ILE A 210 8.25 15.98 -7.52
N ALA A 211 8.57 15.83 -6.24
CA ALA A 211 8.48 14.56 -5.51
C ALA A 211 8.02 14.77 -4.06
N ARG A 212 7.49 13.72 -3.42
CA ARG A 212 7.04 13.72 -2.01
C ARG A 212 7.49 12.47 -1.23
N PHE A 213 8.68 11.98 -1.54
CA PHE A 213 9.21 10.75 -0.94
C PHE A 213 9.85 11.02 0.42
N MET A 214 9.90 10.03 1.31
CA MET A 214 10.52 10.25 2.61
C MET A 214 12.05 10.34 2.46
N ILE A 215 12.67 11.44 2.91
CA ILE A 215 14.13 11.63 2.98
C ILE A 215 14.54 12.15 4.37
N PRO A 216 15.80 11.97 4.81
CA PRO A 216 16.25 12.47 6.10
C PRO A 216 16.23 14.00 6.21
N GLY A 217 15.85 14.51 7.38
CA GLY A 217 15.93 15.94 7.75
C GLY A 217 14.69 16.78 7.46
N VAL A 218 13.59 16.18 6.99
CA VAL A 218 12.32 16.87 6.70
C VAL A 218 11.13 16.03 7.17
N SER A 219 9.92 16.61 7.18
CA SER A 219 8.70 15.86 7.50
C SER A 219 8.26 14.91 6.38
N THR A 220 7.39 13.96 6.71
CA THR A 220 6.84 12.92 5.82
C THR A 220 5.96 13.47 4.69
N ARG A 221 5.50 14.72 4.80
CA ARG A 221 4.73 15.45 3.78
C ARG A 221 5.53 16.51 3.01
N ALA A 222 6.85 16.58 3.23
CA ALA A 222 7.71 17.51 2.52
C ALA A 222 7.61 17.36 0.98
N ILE A 223 7.82 18.47 0.29
CA ILE A 223 7.75 18.59 -1.16
C ILE A 223 9.15 18.92 -1.65
N HIS A 224 9.69 18.05 -2.49
CA HIS A 224 10.99 18.25 -3.11
C HIS A 224 10.80 18.85 -4.50
N VAL A 225 11.58 19.89 -4.79
CA VAL A 225 11.59 20.58 -6.07
C VAL A 225 13.01 20.53 -6.61
N GLY A 226 13.19 19.87 -7.76
CA GLY A 226 14.44 19.88 -8.52
C GLY A 226 14.36 20.92 -9.62
N LEU A 227 15.18 21.98 -9.55
CA LEU A 227 15.21 23.04 -10.55
C LEU A 227 16.09 22.61 -11.73
N THR A 228 15.72 23.04 -12.94
CA THR A 228 16.42 22.72 -14.20
C THR A 228 17.88 23.15 -14.18
N ASN A 229 18.19 24.20 -13.43
CA ASN A 229 19.53 24.69 -13.20
C ASN A 229 20.35 23.83 -12.22
N GLY A 230 19.92 22.63 -11.83
CA GLY A 230 20.72 21.67 -11.05
C GLY A 230 20.88 22.02 -9.58
N VAL A 231 19.99 22.87 -9.06
CA VAL A 231 19.80 23.12 -7.63
C VAL A 231 18.46 22.51 -7.23
N ASN A 232 18.38 21.94 -6.05
CA ASN A 232 17.19 21.27 -5.57
C ASN A 232 16.88 21.73 -4.15
N TYR A 233 15.62 21.75 -3.75
CA TYR A 233 15.23 22.10 -2.38
C TYR A 233 14.06 21.25 -1.86
N SER A 234 13.89 21.24 -0.54
CA SER A 234 12.72 20.65 0.13
C SER A 234 11.96 21.73 0.89
N PHE A 235 10.68 21.89 0.56
CA PHE A 235 9.71 22.67 1.33
C PHE A 235 8.98 21.74 2.29
N ASP A 236 8.99 22.05 3.57
CA ASP A 236 8.29 21.30 4.61
C ASP A 236 6.94 21.96 4.91
N THR A 237 5.86 21.20 4.71
CA THR A 237 4.50 21.65 4.97
C THR A 237 4.16 21.74 6.47
N VAL A 238 5.03 21.24 7.36
CA VAL A 238 4.84 21.35 8.82
C VAL A 238 4.92 22.80 9.31
N ASP A 239 5.91 23.56 8.82
CA ASP A 239 6.18 24.94 9.24
C ASP A 239 6.33 25.89 8.04
N MET A 240 5.82 25.47 6.88
CA MET A 240 5.79 26.22 5.62
C MET A 240 7.16 26.83 5.24
N SER A 241 8.23 26.05 5.39
CA SER A 241 9.61 26.53 5.25
C SER A 241 10.47 25.67 4.34
N ILE A 242 11.54 26.26 3.78
CA ILE A 242 12.57 25.50 3.07
C ILE A 242 13.61 25.05 4.09
N LYS A 243 13.70 23.74 4.31
CA LYS A 243 14.60 23.09 5.27
C LYS A 243 15.83 22.42 4.67
N LYS A 244 15.90 22.32 3.34
CA LYS A 244 16.98 21.61 2.67
C LYS A 244 17.22 22.19 1.30
N ILE A 245 18.49 22.39 0.94
CA ILE A 245 18.92 22.77 -0.40
C ILE A 245 20.17 21.96 -0.74
N TRP A 246 20.27 21.47 -1.97
CA TRP A 246 21.44 20.73 -2.43
C TRP A 246 21.76 20.96 -3.90
N TRP A 247 23.05 20.91 -4.22
CA TRP A 247 23.54 20.80 -5.60
C TRP A 247 23.41 19.36 -6.12
N GLY A 248 23.43 19.17 -7.43
CA GLY A 248 23.68 17.86 -8.05
C GLY A 248 22.39 17.10 -8.42
N GLY A 249 22.45 15.77 -8.38
CA GLY A 249 21.30 14.92 -8.68
C GLY A 249 20.13 15.18 -7.73
N PHE A 250 18.90 15.10 -8.24
CA PHE A 250 17.69 15.44 -7.49
C PHE A 250 17.45 14.43 -6.35
N LEU A 251 16.90 13.25 -6.64
CA LEU A 251 16.61 12.22 -5.64
C LEU A 251 16.95 10.82 -6.16
N ASP A 252 17.28 9.90 -5.26
CA ASP A 252 17.33 8.46 -5.53
C ASP A 252 16.12 7.78 -4.86
N ALA A 253 15.15 7.37 -5.68
CA ALA A 253 13.91 6.76 -5.23
C ALA A 253 14.01 5.23 -5.00
N THR A 254 15.21 4.69 -4.73
CA THR A 254 15.43 3.25 -4.56
C THR A 254 14.56 2.66 -3.45
N ARG A 255 14.32 3.37 -2.34
CA ARG A 255 13.49 2.81 -1.24
C ARG A 255 12.02 2.73 -1.63
N GLU A 256 11.45 3.75 -2.28
CA GLU A 256 10.07 3.67 -2.78
C GLU A 256 9.88 2.58 -3.83
N ARG A 257 10.86 2.44 -4.74
CA ARG A 257 10.75 1.60 -5.96
C ARG A 257 11.27 0.17 -5.80
N THR A 258 11.69 -0.24 -4.60
CA THR A 258 12.15 -1.62 -4.33
C THR A 258 11.49 -2.19 -3.06
N GLY A 259 11.47 -3.53 -2.98
CA GLY A 259 10.83 -4.23 -1.86
C GLY A 259 9.42 -3.69 -1.59
N ARG A 260 9.14 -3.28 -0.36
CA ARG A 260 7.83 -2.79 0.08
C ARG A 260 7.62 -1.27 0.04
N GLY A 261 8.61 -0.48 -0.36
CA GLY A 261 8.59 0.98 -0.12
C GLY A 261 9.06 1.35 1.29
N MET A 262 10.00 0.60 1.87
CA MET A 262 10.43 0.77 3.27
C MET A 262 11.71 1.58 3.43
N GLY A 263 11.68 2.53 4.37
CA GLY A 263 12.83 3.33 4.78
C GLY A 263 12.87 4.69 4.12
N LEU A 264 14.02 5.37 4.22
CA LEU A 264 14.23 6.70 3.68
C LEU A 264 15.03 6.65 2.38
N ASN A 265 14.56 7.41 1.40
CA ASN A 265 15.25 7.66 0.14
C ASN A 265 16.42 8.63 0.37
N SER A 266 17.33 8.72 -0.59
CA SER A 266 18.48 9.61 -0.51
C SER A 266 18.40 10.72 -1.54
N LEU A 267 19.28 11.71 -1.39
CA LEU A 267 19.57 12.66 -2.46
C LEU A 267 20.14 11.91 -3.69
N GLY A 268 20.05 12.54 -4.85
CA GLY A 268 20.53 11.95 -6.10
C GLY A 268 22.05 11.79 -6.16
N LYS A 269 22.54 11.21 -7.26
CA LYS A 269 23.97 11.00 -7.51
C LYS A 269 24.70 12.36 -7.54
N GLU A 270 25.91 12.38 -6.96
CA GLU A 270 26.75 13.58 -6.85
C GLU A 270 26.06 14.75 -6.11
N ALA A 271 25.02 14.47 -5.33
CA ALA A 271 24.34 15.48 -4.53
C ALA A 271 25.22 16.01 -3.38
N LEU A 272 25.15 17.32 -3.15
CA LEU A 272 25.87 17.98 -2.08
C LEU A 272 24.95 18.95 -1.33
N ASP A 273 24.54 18.51 -0.15
CA ASP A 273 23.64 19.20 0.78
C ASP A 273 24.31 20.43 1.42
N TRP A 274 23.58 21.53 1.49
CA TRP A 274 24.06 22.80 2.02
C TRP A 274 24.06 22.85 3.56
N GLN A 275 23.48 21.86 4.24
CA GLN A 275 23.43 21.77 5.71
C GLN A 275 22.77 22.99 6.38
N ILE A 276 21.66 23.49 5.81
CA ILE A 276 20.82 24.50 6.46
C ILE A 276 19.75 23.84 7.34
N ASP A 277 19.32 24.49 8.42
CA ASP A 277 18.12 24.06 9.19
C ASP A 277 16.83 24.55 8.53
N TYR A 278 16.75 25.87 8.25
CA TYR A 278 15.71 26.49 7.43
C TYR A 278 16.17 27.83 6.86
N LEU A 279 15.40 28.40 5.91
CA LEU A 279 15.58 29.77 5.43
C LEU A 279 14.70 30.79 6.17
N VAL A 280 13.37 30.66 6.00
CA VAL A 280 12.35 31.50 6.65
C VAL A 280 11.15 30.66 7.06
N LYS A 281 10.55 30.98 8.21
CA LYS A 281 9.30 30.38 8.72
C LYS A 281 8.27 31.48 8.94
N PRO A 282 7.04 31.39 8.42
CA PRO A 282 5.99 32.34 8.75
C PRO A 282 5.56 32.22 10.23
N LEU A 283 5.12 33.34 10.79
CA LEU A 283 4.62 33.44 12.16
C LEU A 283 3.12 33.78 12.20
N ASP A 284 2.44 33.24 13.20
CA ASP A 284 1.08 33.63 13.56
C ASP A 284 1.02 35.05 14.15
N GLN A 285 -0.18 35.56 14.42
CA GLN A 285 -0.36 36.88 15.03
C GLN A 285 0.26 37.01 16.45
N ARG A 286 0.56 35.90 17.12
CA ARG A 286 1.19 35.80 18.45
C ARG A 286 2.71 35.61 18.38
N GLN A 287 3.30 35.75 17.18
CA GLN A 287 4.73 35.54 16.88
C GLN A 287 5.21 34.11 17.16
N GLN A 288 4.32 33.13 17.17
CA GLN A 288 4.68 31.71 17.21
C GLN A 288 4.91 31.20 15.77
N ALA A 289 5.89 30.32 15.60
CA ALA A 289 6.07 29.62 14.34
C ALA A 289 4.92 28.65 14.09
N ILE A 290 4.49 28.54 12.83
CA ILE A 290 3.50 27.53 12.44
C ILE A 290 4.09 26.14 12.68
N ASP A 291 3.32 25.26 13.30
CA ASP A 291 3.70 23.89 13.59
C ASP A 291 2.51 22.94 13.36
N LEU A 292 2.58 22.17 12.27
CA LEU A 292 1.66 21.09 11.93
C LEU A 292 2.31 19.70 12.14
N SER A 293 3.27 19.57 13.06
CA SER A 293 3.97 18.30 13.34
C SER A 293 3.05 17.19 13.85
N PHE A 294 1.87 17.54 14.38
CA PHE A 294 0.82 16.57 14.71
C PHE A 294 0.18 15.93 13.46
N LYS A 295 0.18 16.60 12.29
CA LYS A 295 -0.28 16.07 10.99
C LYS A 295 0.81 15.32 10.23
N SER A 296 2.08 15.75 10.33
CA SER A 296 3.20 15.22 9.54
C SER A 296 4.45 15.07 10.41
N TRP A 297 4.94 13.84 10.56
CA TRP A 297 6.07 13.55 11.44
C TRP A 297 7.42 13.77 10.76
N PRO A 298 8.52 13.94 11.52
CA PRO A 298 9.86 13.79 10.97
C PRO A 298 10.02 12.43 10.29
N ALA A 299 10.70 12.40 9.15
CA ALA A 299 10.93 11.15 8.41
C ALA A 299 11.93 10.24 9.15
N TYR A 300 11.42 9.32 9.97
CA TYR A 300 12.23 8.39 10.77
C TYR A 300 12.65 7.13 9.99
N PRO A 301 13.92 6.68 10.06
CA PRO A 301 14.34 5.44 9.42
C PRO A 301 13.78 4.17 10.09
N HIS A 302 13.46 4.21 11.40
CA HIS A 302 13.09 3.01 12.17
C HIS A 302 11.77 3.15 12.95
N ASN A 303 11.04 2.03 13.12
CA ASN A 303 9.76 2.01 13.84
C ASN A 303 9.88 2.47 15.30
N HIS A 304 10.93 2.09 16.02
CA HIS A 304 11.10 2.46 17.43
C HIS A 304 11.17 3.98 17.66
N GLN A 305 11.61 4.75 16.64
CA GLN A 305 11.63 6.22 16.70
C GLN A 305 10.22 6.79 16.49
N ARG A 306 9.45 6.23 15.54
CA ARG A 306 8.02 6.53 15.37
C ARG A 306 7.24 6.22 16.65
N ASP A 307 7.45 5.06 17.28
CA ASP A 307 6.77 4.70 18.53
C ASP A 307 7.17 5.59 19.71
N THR A 308 8.45 5.95 19.84
CA THR A 308 8.89 6.93 20.86
C THR A 308 8.21 8.28 20.64
N HIS A 309 8.12 8.75 19.39
CA HIS A 309 7.39 9.98 19.05
C HIS A 309 5.90 9.88 19.38
N ARG A 310 5.23 8.78 18.99
CA ARG A 310 3.83 8.47 19.32
C ARG A 310 3.57 8.56 20.82
N ILE A 311 4.35 7.84 21.62
CA ILE A 311 4.18 7.75 23.08
C ILE A 311 4.39 9.10 23.75
N ASN A 312 5.29 9.94 23.24
CA ASN A 312 5.49 11.29 23.76
C ASN A 312 4.32 12.22 23.41
N LEU A 313 3.74 12.08 22.21
CA LEU A 313 2.56 12.84 21.80
C LEU A 313 1.29 12.40 22.54
N GLU A 314 1.05 11.09 22.68
CA GLU A 314 -0.08 10.53 23.45
C GLU A 314 -0.07 10.98 24.93
N LYS A 315 1.10 11.33 25.49
CA LYS A 315 1.24 11.89 26.85
C LYS A 315 0.99 13.40 26.94
N SER A 316 1.14 14.15 25.85
CA SER A 316 1.04 15.61 25.84
C SER A 316 -0.26 16.13 25.23
N VAL A 317 -1.00 15.28 24.52
CA VAL A 317 -2.25 15.63 23.82
C VAL A 317 -3.47 15.06 24.54
N ASN A 318 -4.35 15.95 24.99
CA ASN A 318 -5.65 15.64 25.58
C ASN A 318 -6.84 16.15 24.74
N THR A 319 -6.58 16.64 23.53
CA THR A 319 -7.56 17.25 22.63
C THR A 319 -7.81 16.34 21.41
N PRO A 320 -9.07 16.05 21.02
CA PRO A 320 -9.37 15.28 19.82
C PRO A 320 -8.71 15.82 18.55
N TYR A 321 -8.38 14.93 17.61
CA TYR A 321 -7.48 15.27 16.51
C TYR A 321 -7.97 16.39 15.57
N LEU A 322 -9.24 16.38 15.15
CA LEU A 322 -9.79 17.47 14.33
C LEU A 322 -9.87 18.82 15.06
N GLN A 323 -9.92 18.83 16.40
CA GLN A 323 -9.86 20.06 17.17
C GLN A 323 -8.43 20.65 17.15
N GLN A 324 -7.39 19.81 17.11
CA GLN A 324 -6.01 20.26 16.89
C GLN A 324 -5.84 20.86 15.48
N VAL A 325 -6.40 20.20 14.45
CA VAL A 325 -6.43 20.71 13.07
C VAL A 325 -7.06 22.10 13.01
N ALA A 326 -8.27 22.26 13.57
CA ALA A 326 -8.98 23.53 13.59
C ALA A 326 -8.22 24.62 14.38
N ALA A 327 -7.60 24.27 15.50
CA ALA A 327 -6.84 25.20 16.34
C ALA A 327 -5.54 25.71 15.69
N ALA A 328 -4.95 24.96 14.77
CA ALA A 328 -3.71 25.36 14.09
C ALA A 328 -3.92 26.50 13.08
N ASN A 329 -5.12 26.61 12.49
CA ASN A 329 -5.53 27.67 11.56
C ASN A 329 -4.50 27.96 10.45
N ALA A 330 -3.86 26.90 9.94
CA ALA A 330 -2.87 26.94 8.89
C ALA A 330 -2.97 25.68 8.03
N GLN A 331 -2.84 25.84 6.71
CA GLN A 331 -3.06 24.77 5.74
C GLN A 331 -2.13 24.93 4.52
N TYR A 332 -1.68 23.80 3.97
CA TYR A 332 -1.07 23.78 2.64
C TYR A 332 -2.20 23.74 1.59
N LEU A 333 -2.11 24.59 0.55
CA LEU A 333 -3.16 24.77 -0.47
C LEU A 333 -2.80 24.17 -1.83
N GLY A 334 -1.61 23.58 -1.98
CA GLY A 334 -1.13 22.97 -3.21
C GLY A 334 -0.01 23.75 -3.94
N LEU A 335 0.18 23.43 -5.21
CA LEU A 335 1.31 23.85 -6.04
C LEU A 335 0.80 24.39 -7.39
N ASP A 336 1.42 25.43 -7.94
CA ASP A 336 1.19 25.88 -9.32
C ASP A 336 2.52 25.81 -10.11
N THR A 337 2.57 24.94 -11.12
CA THR A 337 3.69 24.67 -12.02
C THR A 337 3.56 25.36 -13.39
N THR A 338 2.64 26.33 -13.55
CA THR A 338 2.51 27.11 -14.80
C THR A 338 3.86 27.78 -15.18
N ASP A 339 4.62 28.27 -14.19
CA ASP A 339 6.06 28.53 -14.37
C ASP A 339 6.81 27.20 -14.27
N LYS A 340 7.08 26.61 -15.45
CA LYS A 340 7.80 25.34 -15.61
C LYS A 340 9.23 25.36 -15.04
N GLN A 341 9.80 26.52 -14.71
CA GLN A 341 11.13 26.66 -14.12
C GLN A 341 11.07 26.87 -12.60
N ASN A 342 10.11 27.66 -12.11
CA ASN A 342 9.99 28.05 -10.70
C ASN A 342 8.56 27.82 -10.17
N PRO A 343 8.22 26.60 -9.73
CA PRO A 343 6.91 26.28 -9.17
C PRO A 343 6.53 27.17 -7.98
N GLN A 344 5.25 27.52 -7.87
CA GLN A 344 4.70 28.34 -6.78
C GLN A 344 4.03 27.46 -5.73
N LEU A 345 4.56 27.46 -4.52
CA LEU A 345 3.96 26.80 -3.36
C LEU A 345 2.86 27.68 -2.78
N ARG A 346 1.72 27.08 -2.41
CA ARG A 346 0.52 27.80 -1.96
C ARG A 346 0.16 27.33 -0.55
N PHE A 347 -0.09 28.26 0.36
CA PHE A 347 -0.50 27.94 1.74
C PHE A 347 -1.33 29.08 2.34
N GLU A 348 -2.03 28.78 3.42
CA GLU A 348 -2.89 29.70 4.17
C GLU A 348 -2.53 29.69 5.65
N ILE A 349 -2.52 30.86 6.28
CA ILE A 349 -2.27 31.04 7.71
C ILE A 349 -3.22 32.12 8.21
N GLU A 350 -4.09 31.81 9.17
CA GLU A 350 -5.04 32.74 9.79
C GLU A 350 -5.89 33.54 8.78
N GLY A 351 -6.32 32.88 7.69
CA GLY A 351 -7.10 33.50 6.61
C GLY A 351 -6.28 34.32 5.61
N VAL A 352 -4.94 34.37 5.73
CA VAL A 352 -4.03 35.00 4.77
C VAL A 352 -3.50 33.95 3.80
N LYS A 353 -3.75 34.14 2.51
CA LYS A 353 -3.33 33.21 1.44
C LYS A 353 -2.04 33.67 0.78
N TYR A 354 -1.04 32.81 0.80
CA TYR A 354 0.30 33.02 0.27
C TYR A 354 0.53 32.23 -1.02
N ARG A 355 1.30 32.82 -1.93
CA ARG A 355 2.01 32.14 -3.01
C ARG A 355 3.49 32.44 -2.86
N GLN A 356 4.31 31.39 -2.76
CA GLN A 356 5.77 31.49 -2.60
C GLN A 356 6.46 30.93 -3.85
N THR A 357 7.26 31.76 -4.52
CA THR A 357 8.18 31.33 -5.59
C THR A 357 9.61 31.38 -5.07
N THR A 358 10.37 30.30 -5.26
CA THR A 358 11.76 30.21 -4.81
C THR A 358 12.68 30.13 -6.01
N LYS A 359 13.61 31.09 -6.13
CA LYS A 359 14.63 31.14 -7.18
C LYS A 359 16.00 30.99 -6.54
N ILE A 360 16.80 30.04 -7.02
CA ILE A 360 18.15 29.78 -6.50
C ILE A 360 19.12 29.78 -7.66
N ASN A 361 20.24 30.48 -7.56
CA ASN A 361 21.26 30.53 -8.62
C ASN A 361 22.52 29.69 -8.29
N ASN A 362 23.39 29.52 -9.28
CA ASN A 362 24.65 28.77 -9.14
C ASN A 362 25.69 29.41 -8.18
N LEU A 363 25.44 30.61 -7.67
CA LEU A 363 26.29 31.30 -6.69
C LEU A 363 25.77 31.17 -5.25
N GLY A 364 24.71 30.38 -5.05
CA GLY A 364 24.08 30.18 -3.74
C GLY A 364 23.19 31.34 -3.29
N HIS A 365 22.86 32.30 -4.17
CA HIS A 365 21.87 33.32 -3.84
C HIS A 365 20.47 32.72 -3.96
N VAL A 366 19.69 32.84 -2.89
CA VAL A 366 18.29 32.44 -2.84
C VAL A 366 17.43 33.69 -2.82
N GLU A 367 16.43 33.75 -3.68
CA GLU A 367 15.39 34.77 -3.69
C GLU A 367 14.04 34.10 -3.45
N ILE A 368 13.40 34.44 -2.34
CA ILE A 368 12.05 33.96 -2.00
C ILE A 368 11.08 35.13 -2.24
N GLN A 369 10.18 34.95 -3.20
CA GLN A 369 9.19 35.92 -3.62
C GLN A 369 7.82 35.49 -3.08
N PHE A 370 7.17 36.33 -2.29
CA PHE A 370 5.83 36.10 -1.77
C PHE A 370 4.82 37.02 -2.44
N ALA A 371 3.66 36.48 -2.79
CA ALA A 371 2.45 37.25 -3.08
C ALA A 371 1.36 36.83 -2.09
N ALA A 372 0.89 37.75 -1.25
CA ALA A 372 -0.13 37.47 -0.24
C ALA A 372 -1.45 38.19 -0.56
N SER A 373 -2.55 37.58 -0.13
CA SER A 373 -3.91 38.09 -0.33
C SER A 373 -4.76 37.87 0.92
N GLN A 374 -5.88 38.60 1.01
CA GLN A 374 -6.77 38.62 2.20
C GLN A 374 -6.07 39.14 3.49
N VAL A 375 -4.99 39.92 3.33
CA VAL A 375 -4.15 40.38 4.44
C VAL A 375 -4.85 41.46 5.30
N LYS A 376 -5.12 41.12 6.57
CA LYS A 376 -5.77 42.01 7.57
C LYS A 376 -4.85 42.45 8.71
N ARG A 377 -3.59 41.99 8.73
CA ARG A 377 -2.60 42.24 9.79
C ARG A 377 -1.20 42.44 9.19
N ASP A 378 -0.27 42.91 10.00
CA ASP A 378 1.15 42.82 9.66
C ASP A 378 1.58 41.35 9.56
N LEU A 379 2.43 41.05 8.58
CA LEU A 379 2.97 39.71 8.35
C LEU A 379 4.34 39.61 8.99
N GLN A 380 4.64 38.45 9.58
CA GLN A 380 5.88 38.23 10.31
C GLN A 380 6.49 36.88 9.93
N PHE A 381 7.81 36.84 9.79
CA PHE A 381 8.58 35.64 9.49
C PHE A 381 9.82 35.58 10.38
N LEU A 382 10.13 34.42 10.92
CA LEU A 382 11.43 34.13 11.50
C LEU A 382 12.41 33.83 10.36
N VAL A 383 13.54 34.53 10.34
CA VAL A 383 14.62 34.39 9.36
C VAL A 383 15.81 33.75 10.05
N ASN A 384 16.34 32.66 9.48
CA ASN A 384 17.52 32.01 10.01
C ASN A 384 18.80 32.81 9.67
N THR A 385 19.08 33.84 10.46
CA THR A 385 20.28 34.66 10.34
C THR A 385 21.53 34.03 10.96
N GLN A 386 21.43 32.81 11.51
CA GLN A 386 22.60 32.05 12.00
C GLN A 386 23.30 31.32 10.85
N ASP A 387 22.53 30.73 9.94
CA ASP A 387 23.07 30.03 8.76
C ASP A 387 23.14 30.92 7.50
N ASN A 388 22.38 32.03 7.45
CA ASN A 388 22.20 32.83 6.23
C ASN A 388 22.46 34.32 6.43
N GLN A 389 23.21 34.92 5.50
CA GLN A 389 23.30 36.35 5.32
C GLN A 389 22.06 36.88 4.58
N VAL A 390 21.38 37.87 5.14
CA VAL A 390 20.36 38.65 4.42
C VAL A 390 21.05 39.64 3.50
N LEU A 391 20.78 39.55 2.20
CA LEU A 391 21.31 40.45 1.18
C LEU A 391 20.39 41.65 0.94
N ALA A 392 19.08 41.42 0.92
CA ALA A 392 18.06 42.46 0.71
C ALA A 392 16.67 41.98 1.14
N ILE A 393 15.81 42.94 1.49
CA ILE A 393 14.35 42.79 1.60
C ILE A 393 13.67 43.88 0.76
N SER A 394 12.51 43.61 0.18
CA SER A 394 11.76 44.61 -0.61
C SER A 394 10.72 45.38 0.20
N ALA A 395 10.39 44.94 1.42
CA ALA A 395 9.36 45.51 2.27
C ALA A 395 9.68 45.26 3.76
N GLY A 396 9.20 46.14 4.63
CA GLY A 396 9.33 45.98 6.08
C GLY A 396 10.74 46.12 6.65
N SER A 397 11.00 45.48 7.77
CA SER A 397 12.30 45.49 8.47
C SER A 397 12.60 44.16 9.17
N ILE A 398 13.87 43.82 9.36
CA ILE A 398 14.30 42.66 10.15
C ILE A 398 14.93 43.15 11.45
N ASN A 399 14.41 42.67 12.59
CA ASN A 399 14.96 42.94 13.92
C ASN A 399 15.01 41.64 14.72
N ASN A 400 16.16 41.32 15.32
CA ASN A 400 16.39 40.09 16.11
C ASN A 400 15.92 38.80 15.39
N GLY A 401 16.24 38.68 14.09
CA GLY A 401 15.82 37.54 13.26
C GLY A 401 14.35 37.55 12.80
N ILE A 402 13.50 38.48 13.28
CA ILE A 402 12.10 38.58 12.86
C ILE A 402 11.97 39.63 11.75
N TRP A 403 11.57 39.19 10.55
CA TRP A 403 11.13 40.04 9.46
C TRP A 403 9.67 40.44 9.65
N ARG A 404 9.40 41.73 9.82
CA ARG A 404 8.03 42.28 9.91
C ARG A 404 7.70 43.09 8.67
N ILE A 405 6.62 42.72 7.98
CA ILE A 405 6.10 43.36 6.77
C ILE A 405 4.78 44.07 7.14
N PRO A 406 4.71 45.41 7.08
CA PRO A 406 3.48 46.16 7.33
C PRO A 406 2.35 45.72 6.40
N GLN A 407 1.10 45.66 6.89
CA GLN A 407 -0.07 45.24 6.12
C GLN A 407 -0.15 45.95 4.74
N LYS A 408 0.13 47.25 4.69
CA LYS A 408 0.09 48.07 3.45
C LYS A 408 1.15 47.70 2.41
N GLN A 409 2.22 46.99 2.81
CA GLN A 409 3.32 46.54 1.94
C GLN A 409 3.25 45.02 1.65
N SER A 410 2.23 44.32 2.18
CA SER A 410 2.19 42.86 2.23
C SER A 410 1.70 42.16 0.95
N GLN A 411 1.23 42.88 -0.07
CA GLN A 411 0.68 42.25 -1.28
C GLN A 411 1.75 41.47 -2.07
N GLN A 412 2.94 42.05 -2.20
CA GLN A 412 4.11 41.42 -2.82
C GLN A 412 5.37 41.81 -2.06
N PHE A 413 6.15 40.84 -1.61
CA PHE A 413 7.36 41.08 -0.83
C PHE A 413 8.39 39.96 -1.04
N THR A 414 9.67 40.33 -1.01
CA THR A 414 10.78 39.44 -1.37
C THR A 414 11.91 39.57 -0.35
N ILE A 415 12.54 38.44 -0.04
CA ILE A 415 13.81 38.37 0.71
C ILE A 415 14.87 37.69 -0.16
N LYS A 416 16.09 38.24 -0.12
CA LYS A 416 17.27 37.68 -0.77
C LYS A 416 18.26 37.23 0.30
N LEU A 417 18.65 35.97 0.24
CA LEU A 417 19.52 35.29 1.20
C LEU A 417 20.75 34.71 0.51
N LYS A 418 21.81 34.49 1.28
CA LYS A 418 22.95 33.65 0.91
C LYS A 418 23.41 32.85 2.12
N PRO A 419 23.58 31.51 2.02
CA PRO A 419 24.18 30.73 3.09
C PRO A 419 25.58 31.26 3.44
N ILE A 420 25.89 31.36 4.73
CA ILE A 420 27.20 31.80 5.24
C ILE A 420 28.26 30.74 4.91
N ALA A 421 27.93 29.47 5.13
CA ALA A 421 28.68 28.33 4.63
C ALA A 421 27.96 27.77 3.38
N LEU A 422 28.62 27.85 2.21
CA LEU A 422 28.13 27.27 0.97
C LEU A 422 29.13 26.23 0.46
N PRO A 423 28.75 24.96 0.30
CA PRO A 423 29.66 23.94 -0.21
C PRO A 423 29.98 24.20 -1.70
N ILE A 424 31.23 23.93 -2.10
CA ILE A 424 31.71 24.13 -3.47
C ILE A 424 30.84 23.31 -4.44
N GLN A 425 30.22 23.99 -5.42
CA GLN A 425 29.37 23.33 -6.41
C GLN A 425 30.17 22.28 -7.21
N PRO A 426 29.73 21.01 -7.27
CA PRO A 426 30.42 19.98 -8.05
C PRO A 426 30.35 20.27 -9.56
N LYS A 427 31.41 19.91 -10.29
CA LYS A 427 31.43 19.98 -11.76
C LYS A 427 30.38 19.05 -12.34
N ARG A 428 29.48 19.56 -13.18
CA ARG A 428 28.43 18.76 -13.83
C ARG A 428 29.04 17.90 -14.94
N ASN A 429 29.21 16.62 -14.65
CA ASN A 429 29.76 15.65 -15.59
C ASN A 429 28.69 14.68 -16.16
N GLN A 430 27.43 14.80 -15.73
CA GLN A 430 26.36 13.89 -16.16
C GLN A 430 25.72 14.37 -17.47
N VAL A 431 26.09 13.72 -18.58
CA VAL A 431 25.35 13.79 -19.85
C VAL A 431 23.97 13.18 -19.62
N LYS A 432 22.90 13.90 -20.01
CA LYS A 432 21.52 13.43 -19.89
C LYS A 432 20.95 13.01 -21.26
N PRO A 433 20.15 11.93 -21.38
CA PRO A 433 19.33 11.69 -22.56
C PRO A 433 18.32 12.82 -22.79
N ALA A 434 17.80 12.90 -24.01
CA ALA A 434 16.78 13.86 -24.39
C ALA A 434 15.49 13.68 -23.56
N PHE A 435 14.93 14.81 -23.13
CA PHE A 435 13.65 14.90 -22.46
C PHE A 435 12.57 14.99 -23.54
N SER A 436 12.06 13.83 -23.98
CA SER A 436 11.28 13.73 -25.23
C SER A 436 10.23 12.63 -25.24
N HIS A 437 10.06 11.90 -24.13
CA HIS A 437 9.19 10.72 -24.06
C HIS A 437 7.84 10.98 -23.38
N ASP A 438 7.39 12.24 -23.37
CA ASP A 438 6.08 12.61 -22.79
C ASP A 438 4.91 12.09 -23.62
N LYS A 439 5.11 11.77 -24.91
CA LYS A 439 4.16 11.07 -25.76
C LYS A 439 4.78 9.80 -26.34
N GLN A 440 4.14 8.64 -26.16
CA GLN A 440 4.64 7.34 -26.61
C GLN A 440 3.49 6.49 -27.17
N LYS A 441 3.72 5.71 -28.23
CA LYS A 441 2.68 4.80 -28.75
C LYS A 441 2.39 3.67 -27.75
N VAL A 442 1.12 3.40 -27.48
CA VAL A 442 0.70 2.24 -26.66
C VAL A 442 1.03 0.95 -27.40
N VAL A 443 1.66 0.01 -26.69
CA VAL A 443 1.89 -1.36 -27.18
C VAL A 443 0.95 -2.30 -26.44
N ILE A 444 0.07 -2.97 -27.19
CA ILE A 444 -0.84 -3.99 -26.68
C ILE A 444 -0.31 -5.36 -27.11
N LYS A 445 -0.38 -6.35 -26.23
CA LYS A 445 -0.07 -7.75 -26.52
C LYS A 445 -1.24 -8.65 -26.15
N ASN A 446 -1.65 -9.53 -27.06
CA ASN A 446 -2.58 -10.61 -26.72
C ASN A 446 -1.96 -11.48 -25.63
N TYR A 447 -2.76 -11.88 -24.63
CA TYR A 447 -2.30 -12.70 -23.52
C TYR A 447 -2.93 -14.10 -23.62
N GLU A 448 -2.12 -15.11 -23.91
CA GLU A 448 -2.60 -16.47 -24.18
C GLU A 448 -3.07 -17.18 -22.90
N LEU A 449 -4.37 -17.01 -22.59
CA LEU A 449 -5.11 -17.75 -21.56
C LEU A 449 -6.39 -18.42 -22.13
N ALA A 450 -6.46 -18.66 -23.43
CA ALA A 450 -7.69 -19.11 -24.11
C ALA A 450 -8.30 -20.41 -23.54
N SER A 451 -7.50 -21.28 -22.92
CA SER A 451 -7.95 -22.51 -22.25
C SER A 451 -8.46 -22.32 -20.81
N VAL A 452 -8.44 -21.08 -20.29
CA VAL A 452 -8.67 -20.76 -18.86
C VAL A 452 -9.71 -19.65 -18.67
N LEU A 453 -9.94 -18.80 -19.66
CA LEU A 453 -10.98 -17.78 -19.67
C LEU A 453 -12.37 -18.40 -19.97
N PRO A 454 -13.47 -17.83 -19.47
CA PRO A 454 -14.81 -18.13 -19.97
C PRO A 454 -14.92 -17.83 -21.47
N ALA A 455 -15.71 -18.63 -22.20
CA ALA A 455 -15.93 -18.43 -23.63
C ALA A 455 -16.40 -17.00 -23.97
N GLY A 456 -15.95 -16.47 -25.11
CA GLY A 456 -16.20 -15.09 -25.55
C GLY A 456 -15.29 -14.01 -24.93
N TYR A 457 -14.50 -14.32 -23.90
CA TYR A 457 -13.59 -13.34 -23.29
C TYR A 457 -12.17 -13.42 -23.85
N ARG A 458 -11.59 -12.25 -24.11
CA ARG A 458 -10.18 -12.06 -24.48
C ARG A 458 -9.46 -11.21 -23.44
N LEU A 459 -8.20 -11.55 -23.15
CA LEU A 459 -7.33 -10.77 -22.27
C LEU A 459 -6.13 -10.24 -23.05
N GLU A 460 -5.86 -8.94 -22.89
CA GLU A 460 -4.74 -8.23 -23.50
C GLU A 460 -3.91 -7.57 -22.40
N SER A 461 -2.60 -7.44 -22.62
CA SER A 461 -1.70 -6.69 -21.73
C SER A 461 -1.30 -5.37 -22.39
N VAL A 462 -1.53 -4.27 -21.69
CA VAL A 462 -1.14 -2.92 -22.09
C VAL A 462 0.24 -2.66 -21.51
N MET A 463 1.26 -2.52 -22.36
CA MET A 463 2.63 -2.34 -21.90
C MET A 463 2.83 -0.95 -21.28
N ALA A 464 3.53 -0.91 -20.15
CA ALA A 464 3.90 0.32 -19.45
C ALA A 464 4.67 1.30 -20.35
N PRO A 465 4.47 2.62 -20.19
CA PRO A 465 5.29 3.63 -20.84
C PRO A 465 6.68 3.66 -20.22
N LYS A 466 7.67 4.05 -21.02
CA LYS A 466 8.98 4.48 -20.53
C LYS A 466 8.86 5.79 -19.76
N ASP A 467 9.87 6.13 -18.96
CA ASP A 467 9.91 7.46 -18.35
C ASP A 467 10.18 8.57 -19.40
N ARG A 468 10.13 9.82 -18.96
CA ARG A 468 10.28 11.03 -19.79
C ARG A 468 11.64 11.14 -20.51
N PHE A 469 12.62 10.31 -20.11
CA PHE A 469 13.98 10.22 -20.66
C PHE A 469 14.21 8.93 -21.47
N GLY A 470 13.17 8.12 -21.72
CA GLY A 470 13.26 6.89 -22.50
C GLY A 470 13.87 5.70 -21.75
N ARG A 471 13.89 5.74 -20.41
CA ARG A 471 14.31 4.63 -19.54
C ARG A 471 13.12 3.74 -19.20
N ASP A 472 13.36 2.45 -19.01
CA ASP A 472 12.34 1.58 -18.43
C ASP A 472 12.09 1.98 -16.96
N GLN A 473 10.84 1.92 -16.51
CA GLN A 473 10.42 2.34 -15.18
C GLN A 473 9.42 1.35 -14.56
N LEU A 474 9.44 1.29 -13.22
CA LEU A 474 8.44 0.58 -12.42
C LEU A 474 7.08 1.28 -12.56
N PHE A 475 6.10 0.63 -13.18
CA PHE A 475 4.81 1.23 -13.46
C PHE A 475 3.67 0.41 -12.85
N GLU A 476 3.29 0.72 -11.61
CA GLU A 476 2.23 0.04 -10.87
C GLU A 476 0.89 0.80 -10.99
N PRO A 477 -0.01 0.45 -11.94
CA PRO A 477 -1.25 1.20 -12.22
C PRO A 477 -2.31 0.94 -11.14
N LEU A 478 -2.16 1.59 -9.98
CA LEU A 478 -3.02 1.38 -8.81
C LEU A 478 -4.09 2.46 -8.64
N ALA A 479 -4.35 3.23 -9.70
CA ALA A 479 -5.51 4.09 -9.88
C ALA A 479 -5.90 4.09 -11.37
N LEU A 480 -7.19 3.93 -11.69
CA LEU A 480 -7.72 3.88 -13.05
C LEU A 480 -9.11 4.53 -13.12
N ASP A 481 -9.30 5.49 -14.02
CA ASP A 481 -10.62 6.06 -14.36
C ASP A 481 -10.69 6.42 -15.85
N PHE A 482 -11.89 6.61 -16.39
CA PHE A 482 -12.13 6.88 -17.82
C PHE A 482 -13.02 8.10 -18.07
N ALA A 483 -12.54 9.01 -18.91
CA ALA A 483 -13.34 10.13 -19.37
C ALA A 483 -14.37 9.69 -20.43
N GLN A 484 -15.41 10.51 -20.64
CA GLN A 484 -16.50 10.21 -21.58
C GLN A 484 -16.03 9.99 -23.03
N ASN A 485 -14.90 10.58 -23.43
CA ASN A 485 -14.29 10.40 -24.74
C ASN A 485 -13.42 9.13 -24.89
N GLY A 486 -13.34 8.27 -23.86
CA GLY A 486 -12.50 7.08 -23.85
C GLY A 486 -11.05 7.31 -23.40
N THR A 487 -10.68 8.53 -22.98
CA THR A 487 -9.38 8.79 -22.35
C THR A 487 -9.26 7.98 -21.05
N ALA A 488 -8.27 7.11 -20.96
CA ALA A 488 -7.91 6.47 -19.69
C ALA A 488 -7.00 7.41 -18.89
N VAL A 489 -7.25 7.57 -17.59
CA VAL A 489 -6.32 8.18 -16.64
C VAL A 489 -5.77 7.08 -15.73
N VAL A 490 -4.44 7.00 -15.65
CA VAL A 490 -3.72 5.96 -14.91
C VAL A 490 -2.74 6.63 -13.94
N ALA A 491 -3.01 6.60 -12.64
CA ALA A 491 -1.99 6.96 -11.66
C ALA A 491 -1.17 5.72 -11.30
N SER A 492 0.14 5.81 -11.55
CA SER A 492 1.12 4.82 -11.15
C SER A 492 1.63 5.15 -9.75
N ARG A 493 1.68 4.15 -8.87
CA ARG A 493 2.21 4.27 -7.50
C ARG A 493 3.60 4.95 -7.46
N THR A 494 4.42 4.73 -8.49
CA THR A 494 5.84 5.10 -8.53
C THR A 494 6.25 5.99 -9.72
N SER A 495 5.32 6.31 -10.63
CA SER A 495 5.59 7.03 -11.89
C SER A 495 4.63 8.17 -12.23
N GLY A 496 3.86 8.66 -11.26
CA GLY A 496 2.94 9.77 -11.47
C GLY A 496 1.71 9.38 -12.29
N ILE A 497 1.04 10.37 -12.88
CA ILE A 497 -0.18 10.19 -13.69
C ILE A 497 0.18 10.19 -15.18
N TRP A 498 -0.36 9.21 -15.88
CA TRP A 498 -0.30 9.08 -17.32
C TRP A 498 -1.71 8.94 -17.89
N GLN A 499 -1.92 9.43 -19.10
CA GLN A 499 -3.18 9.33 -19.83
C GLN A 499 -2.99 8.44 -21.06
N ILE A 500 -4.04 7.74 -21.49
CA ILE A 500 -4.09 7.10 -22.81
C ILE A 500 -5.12 7.83 -23.67
N LYS A 501 -4.65 8.48 -24.74
CA LYS A 501 -5.47 9.16 -25.75
C LYS A 501 -4.97 8.76 -27.14
N ASP A 502 -5.86 8.50 -28.10
CA ASP A 502 -5.50 8.17 -29.49
C ASP A 502 -4.41 7.07 -29.64
N GLN A 503 -4.49 6.02 -28.84
CA GLN A 503 -3.49 4.92 -28.76
C GLN A 503 -2.07 5.39 -28.39
N HIS A 504 -1.94 6.53 -27.70
CA HIS A 504 -0.69 7.04 -27.14
C HIS A 504 -0.80 7.20 -25.63
N TRP A 505 0.27 6.81 -24.93
CA TRP A 505 0.57 7.26 -23.58
C TRP A 505 0.98 8.73 -23.63
N HIS A 506 0.45 9.51 -22.69
CA HIS A 506 0.79 10.90 -22.41
C HIS A 506 1.18 11.02 -20.94
N PHE A 507 2.36 11.57 -20.62
CA PHE A 507 2.68 11.97 -19.25
C PHE A 507 1.79 13.17 -18.87
N PHE A 508 1.20 13.17 -17.68
CA PHE A 508 0.27 14.22 -17.23
C PHE A 508 0.77 14.96 -15.98
N ALA A 509 1.19 14.23 -14.94
CA ALA A 509 1.57 14.84 -13.66
C ALA A 509 2.54 14.00 -12.80
N GLU A 510 3.33 14.65 -11.95
CA GLU A 510 4.16 14.06 -10.89
C GLU A 510 3.96 14.79 -9.55
N GLY A 511 4.74 14.48 -8.51
CA GLY A 511 4.61 15.11 -7.19
C GLY A 511 3.69 14.39 -6.19
N PHE A 512 3.39 13.11 -6.42
CA PHE A 512 2.58 12.26 -5.54
C PHE A 512 3.46 11.32 -4.68
N HIS A 513 2.85 10.67 -3.68
CA HIS A 513 3.48 9.65 -2.83
C HIS A 513 2.45 8.54 -2.61
N ASP A 514 2.67 7.39 -3.27
CA ASP A 514 1.73 6.28 -3.39
C ASP A 514 0.28 6.74 -3.72
N PRO A 515 0.01 7.29 -4.92
CA PRO A 515 -1.36 7.52 -5.40
C PRO A 515 -2.04 6.17 -5.69
N LEU A 516 -3.14 5.89 -4.99
CA LEU A 516 -3.85 4.58 -5.05
C LEU A 516 -5.34 4.71 -5.39
N GLY A 517 -5.74 5.86 -5.93
CA GLY A 517 -6.98 6.02 -6.69
C GLY A 517 -7.05 7.42 -7.30
N VAL A 518 -7.90 7.54 -8.31
CA VAL A 518 -8.07 8.73 -9.15
C VAL A 518 -9.52 8.81 -9.58
N HIS A 519 -10.05 10.02 -9.70
CA HIS A 519 -11.36 10.30 -10.26
C HIS A 519 -11.26 11.45 -11.25
N ILE A 520 -11.96 11.38 -12.38
CA ILE A 520 -12.02 12.42 -13.41
C ILE A 520 -13.26 13.30 -13.17
N GLU A 521 -13.05 14.61 -13.00
CA GLU A 521 -14.14 15.57 -12.77
C GLU A 521 -14.64 16.26 -14.05
N ASP A 522 -13.91 16.14 -15.17
CA ASP A 522 -14.25 16.74 -16.47
C ASP A 522 -14.61 15.70 -17.55
N LYS A 523 -14.87 16.14 -18.78
CA LYS A 523 -15.25 15.23 -19.88
C LYS A 523 -14.06 14.73 -20.70
N GLN A 524 -12.87 15.31 -20.52
CA GLN A 524 -11.67 15.05 -21.33
C GLN A 524 -10.50 14.42 -20.53
N GLY A 525 -10.61 14.34 -19.20
CA GLY A 525 -9.56 13.84 -18.31
C GLY A 525 -8.54 14.90 -17.89
N ASN A 526 -8.78 16.18 -18.19
CA ASN A 526 -7.86 17.30 -17.92
C ASN A 526 -7.97 17.82 -16.47
N GLN A 527 -9.00 17.43 -15.72
CA GLN A 527 -9.16 17.73 -14.30
C GLN A 527 -9.47 16.45 -13.53
N VAL A 528 -8.58 16.08 -12.60
CA VAL A 528 -8.68 14.83 -11.83
C VAL A 528 -8.45 15.06 -10.34
N VAL A 529 -9.07 14.23 -9.50
CA VAL A 529 -8.80 14.18 -8.06
C VAL A 529 -8.08 12.89 -7.72
N VAL A 530 -7.02 12.99 -6.93
CA VAL A 530 -6.14 11.88 -6.54
C VAL A 530 -6.09 11.79 -5.02
N ALA A 531 -6.35 10.61 -4.46
CA ALA A 531 -6.00 10.33 -3.07
C ALA A 531 -4.61 9.68 -3.01
N HIS A 532 -3.74 10.28 -2.21
CA HIS A 532 -2.38 9.81 -1.98
C HIS A 532 -1.98 10.10 -0.52
N LYS A 533 -0.89 9.52 -0.03
CA LYS A 533 -0.57 9.52 1.42
C LYS A 533 -0.66 10.88 2.14
N PRO A 534 -0.16 12.00 1.57
CA PRO A 534 -0.19 13.29 2.24
C PRO A 534 -1.56 13.98 2.23
N GLU A 535 -2.37 13.81 1.19
CA GLU A 535 -3.54 14.68 0.93
C GLU A 535 -4.46 14.14 -0.19
N LEU A 536 -5.64 14.76 -0.33
CA LEU A 536 -6.56 14.62 -1.44
C LEU A 536 -6.35 15.81 -2.38
N THR A 537 -5.79 15.58 -3.56
CA THR A 537 -5.36 16.65 -4.48
C THR A 537 -6.19 16.67 -5.75
N ARG A 538 -6.76 17.85 -6.08
CA ARG A 538 -7.25 18.16 -7.42
C ARG A 538 -6.09 18.61 -8.31
N VAL A 539 -6.00 18.05 -9.52
CA VAL A 539 -4.89 18.21 -10.46
C VAL A 539 -5.48 18.67 -11.79
N ILE A 540 -5.05 19.82 -12.29
CA ILE A 540 -5.68 20.53 -13.40
C ILE A 540 -4.64 20.95 -14.44
N ASP A 541 -4.83 20.55 -15.69
CA ASP A 541 -4.24 21.21 -16.86
C ASP A 541 -5.05 22.50 -17.14
N LYS A 542 -4.42 23.66 -16.94
CA LYS A 542 -5.10 24.97 -17.06
C LYS A 542 -4.91 25.60 -18.43
N ASN A 543 -3.90 25.16 -19.18
CA ASN A 543 -3.48 25.79 -20.42
C ASN A 543 -3.78 24.93 -21.67
N ALA A 544 -4.23 23.69 -21.46
CA ALA A 544 -4.56 22.65 -22.43
C ALA A 544 -3.36 22.11 -23.25
N ASP A 545 -2.13 22.20 -22.72
CA ASP A 545 -0.93 21.59 -23.33
C ASP A 545 -0.76 20.09 -23.06
N GLY A 546 -1.62 19.51 -22.21
CA GLY A 546 -1.61 18.10 -21.84
C GLY A 546 -0.82 17.78 -20.57
N LEU A 547 -0.27 18.78 -19.88
CA LEU A 547 0.38 18.66 -18.57
C LEU A 547 -0.43 19.37 -17.49
N ALA A 548 -0.41 18.82 -16.27
CA ALA A 548 -1.02 19.50 -15.12
C ALA A 548 -0.20 20.72 -14.69
N ASP A 549 -0.86 21.87 -14.58
CA ASP A 549 -0.31 23.12 -14.08
C ASP A 549 -0.64 23.37 -12.60
N LEU A 550 -1.80 22.94 -12.13
CA LEU A 550 -2.32 23.32 -10.82
C LEU A 550 -2.74 22.11 -10.00
N PHE A 551 -2.09 22.00 -8.85
CA PHE A 551 -2.37 21.04 -7.80
C PHE A 551 -3.04 21.84 -6.68
N GLN A 552 -4.26 21.45 -6.30
CA GLN A 552 -5.01 22.06 -5.21
C GLN A 552 -5.29 21.00 -4.16
N THR A 553 -4.77 21.21 -2.95
CA THR A 553 -5.14 20.43 -1.78
C THR A 553 -6.64 20.66 -1.51
N ILE A 554 -7.46 19.62 -1.63
CA ILE A 554 -8.87 19.65 -1.23
C ILE A 554 -8.95 19.49 0.29
N ASN A 555 -8.23 18.50 0.81
CA ASN A 555 -8.11 18.23 2.24
C ASN A 555 -6.82 17.45 2.54
N ASP A 556 -6.20 17.69 3.68
CA ASP A 556 -5.03 16.94 4.19
C ASP A 556 -5.15 16.64 5.70
N ASP A 557 -6.35 16.59 6.27
CA ASP A 557 -6.60 16.65 7.72
C ASP A 557 -6.55 15.30 8.46
N TRP A 558 -5.92 14.27 7.87
CA TRP A 558 -5.47 13.06 8.57
C TRP A 558 -3.98 13.16 8.94
N ARG A 559 -3.40 12.14 9.57
CA ARG A 559 -1.97 12.09 9.92
C ARG A 559 -1.16 11.33 8.86
N LEU A 560 0.13 11.65 8.73
CA LEU A 560 1.13 10.78 8.10
C LEU A 560 2.37 10.63 9.00
N ALA A 561 2.53 9.47 9.62
CA ALA A 561 3.64 9.14 10.53
C ALA A 561 4.90 8.61 9.82
N GLY A 562 4.82 8.32 8.52
CA GLY A 562 5.97 7.90 7.70
C GLY A 562 6.22 6.41 7.74
N ASN A 563 5.15 5.61 7.84
CA ASN A 563 5.15 4.18 7.70
C ASN A 563 4.74 3.80 6.28
N TYR A 564 5.44 2.84 5.69
CA TYR A 564 5.20 2.42 4.30
C TYR A 564 3.77 1.91 4.05
N CYS A 565 3.10 1.39 5.09
CA CYS A 565 1.74 0.88 5.01
C CYS A 565 0.63 1.93 5.19
N GLU A 566 0.89 3.20 5.52
CA GLU A 566 -0.15 4.24 5.63
C GLU A 566 -0.74 4.59 4.23
N TYR A 567 -1.47 3.66 3.62
CA TYR A 567 -2.09 3.79 2.31
C TYR A 567 -3.43 4.53 2.40
N VAL A 568 -3.70 5.32 1.36
CA VAL A 568 -4.97 6.03 1.17
C VAL A 568 -5.64 5.44 -0.07
N HIS A 569 -6.73 4.69 0.10
CA HIS A 569 -7.41 4.00 -1.01
C HIS A 569 -8.72 4.72 -1.36
N GLY A 570 -8.83 5.22 -2.59
CA GLY A 570 -9.93 6.07 -3.05
C GLY A 570 -9.41 7.21 -3.93
N PRO A 571 -10.22 8.21 -4.29
CA PRO A 571 -11.58 8.40 -3.79
C PRO A 571 -12.62 7.56 -4.57
N VAL A 572 -13.78 7.35 -3.96
CA VAL A 572 -15.05 7.17 -4.69
C VAL A 572 -15.96 8.36 -4.38
N ILE A 573 -16.85 8.74 -5.30
CA ILE A 573 -17.62 9.99 -5.21
C ILE A 573 -19.12 9.69 -5.06
N ASP A 574 -19.83 10.38 -4.17
CA ASP A 574 -21.30 10.27 -4.10
C ASP A 574 -22.04 11.12 -5.15
N GLU A 575 -23.36 10.92 -5.30
CA GLU A 575 -24.19 11.71 -6.22
C GLU A 575 -24.23 13.21 -5.87
N GLN A 576 -23.78 13.59 -4.67
CA GLN A 576 -23.69 14.98 -4.21
C GLN A 576 -22.26 15.54 -4.29
N GLY A 577 -21.31 14.80 -4.87
CA GLY A 577 -19.93 15.25 -5.11
C GLY A 577 -19.00 15.19 -3.90
N ASN A 578 -19.33 14.40 -2.87
CA ASN A 578 -18.42 14.18 -1.73
C ASN A 578 -17.49 12.99 -1.99
N TYR A 579 -16.25 13.09 -1.52
CA TYR A 579 -15.19 12.11 -1.72
C TYR A 579 -15.13 11.14 -0.53
N TYR A 580 -14.99 9.84 -0.77
CA TYR A 580 -14.79 8.83 0.27
C TYR A 580 -13.48 8.09 0.02
N PHE A 581 -12.71 7.84 1.07
CA PHE A 581 -11.46 7.09 1.01
C PHE A 581 -11.18 6.32 2.30
N ASN A 582 -10.45 5.21 2.18
CA ASN A 582 -10.00 4.43 3.33
C ASN A 582 -8.57 4.82 3.72
N LEU A 583 -8.32 4.96 5.01
CA LEU A 583 -6.99 5.10 5.61
C LEU A 583 -6.56 3.74 6.19
N ASN A 584 -5.44 3.19 5.68
CA ASN A 584 -4.88 1.93 6.16
C ASN A 584 -4.20 2.09 7.53
N LEU A 585 -4.16 1.02 8.32
CA LEU A 585 -3.30 0.92 9.48
C LEU A 585 -1.81 0.88 9.07
N ALA A 586 -0.95 1.32 9.99
CA ALA A 586 0.50 1.29 9.86
C ALA A 586 1.09 -0.06 10.33
N HIS A 587 2.20 -0.49 9.71
CA HIS A 587 2.85 -1.76 10.07
C HIS A 587 3.76 -1.60 11.30
N GLY A 588 3.46 -2.36 12.36
CA GLY A 588 4.22 -2.37 13.61
C GLY A 588 4.04 -1.12 14.47
N ALA A 589 2.90 -0.41 14.32
CA ALA A 589 2.46 0.65 15.21
C ALA A 589 1.63 0.09 16.39
N ASP A 590 0.88 0.92 17.13
CA ASP A 590 0.08 0.42 18.26
C ASP A 590 -1.10 -0.45 17.79
N THR A 591 -1.00 -1.74 18.07
CA THR A 591 -1.90 -2.78 17.58
C THR A 591 -3.13 -2.99 18.46
N VAL A 592 -3.23 -2.30 19.62
CA VAL A 592 -4.29 -2.49 20.64
C VAL A 592 -4.54 -3.98 20.91
N SER A 593 -3.49 -4.67 21.37
CA SER A 593 -3.37 -6.13 21.61
C SER A 593 -3.31 -7.06 20.39
N GLY A 594 -3.50 -6.57 19.17
CA GLY A 594 -3.35 -7.36 17.94
C GLY A 594 -1.90 -7.61 17.51
N GLN A 595 -1.73 -8.27 16.37
CA GLN A 595 -0.42 -8.44 15.72
C GLN A 595 -0.28 -7.60 14.42
N ALA A 596 0.96 -7.25 14.08
CA ALA A 596 1.44 -6.70 12.80
C ALA A 596 0.95 -5.32 12.32
N MET A 597 -0.33 -4.96 12.48
CA MET A 597 -0.90 -3.68 12.03
C MET A 597 -1.39 -2.87 13.24
N GLY A 598 -1.35 -1.55 13.17
CA GLY A 598 -1.73 -0.66 14.27
C GLY A 598 -1.86 0.80 13.84
N THR A 599 -2.03 1.70 14.80
CA THR A 599 -2.27 3.14 14.56
C THR A 599 -1.18 4.04 15.14
N TYR A 600 -0.89 5.15 14.47
CA TYR A 600 -0.16 6.31 15.01
C TYR A 600 -1.08 7.48 15.42
N GLY A 601 -2.41 7.27 15.40
CA GLY A 601 -3.46 8.26 15.64
C GLY A 601 -3.73 9.13 14.41
N GLY A 602 -4.76 9.97 14.45
CA GLY A 602 -5.14 10.82 13.32
C GLY A 602 -5.78 10.06 12.15
N TYR A 603 -6.62 9.08 12.48
CA TYR A 603 -7.54 8.32 11.62
C TYR A 603 -6.99 7.13 10.82
N ASP A 604 -5.84 6.56 11.18
CA ASP A 604 -5.45 5.22 10.69
C ASP A 604 -6.57 4.19 10.98
N GLY A 605 -6.99 3.41 9.98
CA GLY A 605 -8.02 2.38 10.13
C GLY A 605 -9.47 2.90 10.06
N TRP A 606 -9.67 4.09 9.48
CA TRP A 606 -10.99 4.68 9.22
C TRP A 606 -11.34 4.74 7.73
N LEU A 607 -12.64 4.76 7.44
CA LEU A 607 -13.17 5.31 6.21
C LEU A 607 -13.56 6.76 6.48
N MET A 608 -13.06 7.66 5.64
CA MET A 608 -13.27 9.10 5.74
C MET A 608 -14.11 9.62 4.58
N ARG A 609 -14.88 10.68 4.84
CA ARG A 609 -15.59 11.47 3.85
C ARG A 609 -15.00 12.88 3.81
N VAL A 610 -14.84 13.46 2.62
CA VAL A 610 -14.55 14.89 2.43
C VAL A 610 -15.71 15.51 1.67
N THR A 611 -16.31 16.56 2.22
CA THR A 611 -17.43 17.25 1.58
C THR A 611 -16.99 17.98 0.30
N GLN A 612 -17.94 18.37 -0.55
CA GLN A 612 -17.64 19.24 -1.70
C GLN A 612 -16.94 20.56 -1.30
N GLN A 613 -17.14 21.02 -0.06
CA GLN A 613 -16.51 22.21 0.52
C GLN A 613 -15.09 21.95 1.09
N GLY A 614 -14.62 20.70 1.11
CA GLY A 614 -13.29 20.32 1.60
C GLY A 614 -13.22 19.92 3.09
N GLU A 615 -14.36 19.79 3.78
CA GLU A 615 -14.42 19.41 5.20
C GLU A 615 -14.24 17.89 5.38
N LEU A 616 -13.28 17.48 6.21
CA LEU A 616 -13.04 16.07 6.56
C LEU A 616 -13.99 15.59 7.68
N GLN A 617 -14.69 14.49 7.43
CA GLN A 617 -15.64 13.86 8.33
C GLN A 617 -15.29 12.37 8.51
N PRO A 618 -15.09 11.87 9.75
CA PRO A 618 -15.00 10.44 10.01
C PRO A 618 -16.33 9.76 9.64
N TRP A 619 -16.28 8.69 8.85
CA TRP A 619 -17.50 8.03 8.33
C TRP A 619 -17.75 6.67 8.96
N ALA A 620 -16.76 5.79 8.95
CA ALA A 620 -16.83 4.45 9.56
C ALA A 620 -15.45 4.03 10.09
N SER A 621 -15.43 3.11 11.05
CA SER A 621 -14.23 2.73 11.81
C SER A 621 -14.02 1.22 11.87
N GLY A 622 -12.88 0.78 12.40
CA GLY A 622 -12.58 -0.64 12.56
C GLY A 622 -12.05 -1.34 11.31
N LEU A 623 -11.52 -0.59 10.34
CA LEU A 623 -10.86 -1.13 9.15
C LEU A 623 -9.41 -1.53 9.49
N ARG A 624 -8.91 -2.60 8.84
CA ARG A 624 -7.52 -3.06 9.06
C ARG A 624 -6.59 -2.67 7.93
N SER A 625 -6.78 -3.28 6.76
CA SER A 625 -6.01 -3.04 5.55
C SER A 625 -6.95 -3.02 4.34
N PRO A 626 -7.76 -1.95 4.25
CA PRO A 626 -8.92 -1.86 3.39
C PRO A 626 -8.56 -1.43 1.96
N ALA A 627 -7.91 -2.34 1.23
CA ALA A 627 -7.34 -2.05 -0.10
C ALA A 627 -8.39 -1.73 -1.18
N GLY A 628 -9.65 -2.15 -0.98
CA GLY A 628 -10.76 -1.85 -1.87
C GLY A 628 -11.80 -0.91 -1.29
N LEU A 629 -12.23 0.02 -2.12
CA LEU A 629 -13.37 0.90 -1.92
C LEU A 629 -14.11 1.01 -3.26
N GLY A 630 -15.43 0.92 -3.25
CA GLY A 630 -16.26 0.93 -4.44
C GLY A 630 -17.65 1.49 -4.17
N ARG A 631 -18.32 1.92 -5.23
CA ARG A 631 -19.65 2.52 -5.22
C ARG A 631 -20.58 1.74 -6.14
N GLY A 632 -21.78 1.43 -5.65
CA GLY A 632 -22.88 0.89 -6.43
C GLY A 632 -23.94 1.93 -6.81
N PRO A 633 -25.06 1.47 -7.40
CA PRO A 633 -26.26 2.28 -7.56
C PRO A 633 -26.75 2.83 -6.20
N GLN A 634 -27.43 3.98 -6.22
CA GLN A 634 -28.07 4.58 -5.02
C GLN A 634 -27.07 4.83 -3.88
N ASP A 635 -25.89 5.34 -4.22
CA ASP A 635 -24.80 5.64 -3.28
C ASP A 635 -24.30 4.45 -2.42
N LEU A 636 -24.62 3.20 -2.79
CA LEU A 636 -24.25 2.00 -2.03
C LEU A 636 -22.72 1.86 -1.91
N LEU A 637 -22.18 2.19 -0.74
CA LEU A 637 -20.75 2.16 -0.47
C LEU A 637 -20.31 0.75 -0.07
N LEU A 638 -19.26 0.24 -0.73
CA LEU A 638 -18.67 -1.07 -0.46
C LEU A 638 -17.19 -0.93 -0.15
N TYR A 639 -16.71 -1.63 0.88
CA TYR A 639 -15.28 -1.75 1.15
C TYR A 639 -14.86 -3.22 1.29
N THR A 640 -13.60 -3.53 0.97
CA THR A 640 -13.00 -4.84 1.15
C THR A 640 -11.78 -4.76 2.07
N ASP A 641 -11.57 -5.77 2.91
CA ASP A 641 -10.48 -5.82 3.89
C ASP A 641 -9.60 -7.07 3.74
N ASN A 642 -8.31 -6.90 4.00
CA ASN A 642 -7.32 -7.98 3.91
C ASN A 642 -7.27 -8.79 5.22
N GLN A 643 -7.11 -10.10 5.09
CA GLN A 643 -6.94 -11.02 6.21
C GLN A 643 -5.76 -10.61 7.13
N GLY A 644 -5.99 -10.61 8.45
CA GLY A 644 -4.94 -10.61 9.46
C GLY A 644 -5.49 -10.69 10.88
N SER A 645 -4.84 -10.03 11.83
CA SER A 645 -5.34 -9.84 13.21
C SER A 645 -6.72 -9.18 13.19
N PHE A 646 -7.66 -9.66 14.01
CA PHE A 646 -9.06 -9.25 14.10
C PHE A 646 -9.89 -9.40 12.81
N VAL A 647 -9.30 -9.88 11.71
CA VAL A 647 -9.92 -10.08 10.39
C VAL A 647 -9.60 -11.51 9.95
N GLY A 648 -10.37 -12.48 10.46
CA GLY A 648 -10.06 -13.91 10.36
C GLY A 648 -9.97 -14.44 8.93
N THR A 649 -10.76 -13.88 8.01
CA THR A 649 -10.61 -14.02 6.55
C THR A 649 -10.91 -12.68 5.88
N SER A 650 -10.45 -12.50 4.65
CA SER A 650 -10.77 -11.31 3.86
C SER A 650 -12.27 -11.20 3.60
N LYS A 651 -12.81 -9.99 3.61
CA LYS A 651 -14.26 -9.74 3.67
C LYS A 651 -14.65 -8.53 2.82
N MET A 652 -15.93 -8.46 2.44
CA MET A 652 -16.56 -7.28 1.85
C MET A 652 -17.76 -6.86 2.68
N HIS A 653 -17.88 -5.58 2.94
CA HIS A 653 -18.97 -4.95 3.68
C HIS A 653 -19.74 -3.98 2.79
N VAL A 654 -21.03 -3.84 3.06
CA VAL A 654 -21.76 -2.58 2.80
C VAL A 654 -21.44 -1.64 3.95
N VAL A 655 -21.30 -0.34 3.67
CA VAL A 655 -20.94 0.68 4.68
C VAL A 655 -22.03 1.73 4.80
N ASP A 656 -22.54 1.88 6.01
CA ASP A 656 -23.35 3.02 6.46
C ASP A 656 -22.53 3.94 7.39
N LYS A 657 -23.08 5.11 7.73
CA LYS A 657 -22.40 6.10 8.58
C LYS A 657 -22.43 5.66 10.05
N GLY A 658 -21.25 5.58 10.66
CA GLY A 658 -21.07 5.21 12.07
C GLY A 658 -20.69 3.74 12.29
N ASP A 659 -20.63 2.95 11.23
CA ASP A 659 -20.29 1.52 11.30
C ASP A 659 -18.93 1.27 11.98
N TYR A 660 -18.84 0.11 12.64
CA TYR A 660 -17.60 -0.43 13.18
C TYR A 660 -17.35 -1.84 12.61
N PHE A 661 -16.16 -2.09 12.07
CA PHE A 661 -15.84 -3.37 11.39
C PHE A 661 -14.93 -4.32 12.17
N GLY A 662 -14.73 -4.09 13.46
CA GLY A 662 -14.13 -5.06 14.40
C GLY A 662 -12.66 -4.88 14.74
N TYR A 663 -11.91 -3.99 14.07
CA TYR A 663 -10.51 -3.71 14.39
C TYR A 663 -10.35 -2.59 15.45
N PRO A 664 -9.79 -2.84 16.64
CA PRO A 664 -9.88 -1.91 17.77
C PRO A 664 -9.01 -0.64 17.66
N ALA A 665 -7.91 -0.65 16.88
CA ALA A 665 -6.95 0.46 16.85
C ALA A 665 -7.56 1.82 16.47
N SER A 666 -8.40 1.85 15.44
CA SER A 666 -9.10 3.06 14.96
C SER A 666 -9.90 3.79 16.05
N LEU A 667 -10.40 3.08 17.05
CA LEU A 667 -11.20 3.65 18.14
C LEU A 667 -10.40 4.63 19.02
N LYS A 668 -9.06 4.65 18.95
CA LYS A 668 -8.25 5.68 19.64
C LYS A 668 -8.64 7.10 19.25
N ASP A 669 -9.05 7.32 18.00
CA ASP A 669 -9.48 8.62 17.47
C ASP A 669 -11.02 8.81 17.53
N HIS A 670 -11.77 7.85 18.08
CA HIS A 670 -13.23 7.95 18.21
C HIS A 670 -13.61 8.63 19.53
N ASP A 671 -14.44 9.68 19.49
CA ASP A 671 -14.87 10.47 20.67
C ASP A 671 -15.32 9.63 21.89
N ASN A 672 -16.06 8.54 21.68
CA ASN A 672 -16.53 7.66 22.75
C ASN A 672 -15.40 6.93 23.50
N TYR A 673 -14.24 6.76 22.86
CA TYR A 673 -13.11 5.95 23.33
C TYR A 673 -11.80 6.74 23.48
N PHE A 674 -11.73 7.99 22.98
CA PHE A 674 -10.57 8.86 23.09
C PHE A 674 -10.08 8.97 24.55
N GLY A 675 -8.79 8.70 24.78
CA GLY A 675 -8.18 8.69 26.10
C GLY A 675 -8.57 7.53 27.03
N LYS A 676 -9.31 6.53 26.56
CA LYS A 676 -9.82 5.39 27.37
C LYS A 676 -9.18 4.06 26.94
N PRO A 677 -9.06 3.07 27.85
CA PRO A 677 -8.65 1.72 27.47
C PRO A 677 -9.73 1.04 26.61
N ILE A 678 -9.31 0.35 25.56
CA ILE A 678 -10.19 -0.35 24.61
C ILE A 678 -10.19 -1.85 24.91
N ASN A 679 -11.34 -2.40 25.31
CA ASN A 679 -11.52 -3.84 25.45
C ASN A 679 -12.12 -4.41 24.15
N TRP A 680 -11.29 -5.12 23.37
CA TRP A 680 -11.72 -5.71 22.10
C TRP A 680 -12.94 -6.65 22.22
N GLN A 681 -13.05 -7.46 23.27
CA GLN A 681 -14.17 -8.41 23.42
C GLN A 681 -15.52 -7.71 23.58
N GLN A 682 -15.53 -6.49 24.13
CA GLN A 682 -16.73 -5.67 24.27
C GLN A 682 -17.05 -4.98 22.95
N VAL A 683 -16.10 -4.25 22.36
CA VAL A 683 -16.36 -3.48 21.12
C VAL A 683 -16.62 -4.38 19.91
N ASN A 684 -16.09 -5.59 19.87
CA ASN A 684 -16.38 -6.56 18.79
C ASN A 684 -17.84 -7.02 18.78
N GLN A 685 -18.63 -6.78 19.83
CA GLN A 685 -20.08 -7.02 19.82
C GLN A 685 -20.85 -5.96 19.01
N LEU A 686 -20.21 -4.81 18.73
CA LEU A 686 -20.72 -3.73 17.88
C LEU A 686 -20.26 -3.87 16.42
N ALA A 687 -19.60 -4.98 16.07
CA ALA A 687 -18.97 -5.13 14.76
C ALA A 687 -19.96 -5.63 13.70
N GLU A 688 -20.09 -4.89 12.60
CA GLU A 688 -21.02 -5.21 11.53
C GLU A 688 -20.69 -6.53 10.80
N LYS A 689 -21.73 -7.30 10.45
CA LYS A 689 -21.59 -8.55 9.69
C LYS A 689 -21.24 -8.25 8.22
N PRO A 690 -20.19 -8.84 7.63
CA PRO A 690 -19.82 -8.59 6.24
C PRO A 690 -20.86 -9.13 5.26
N ALA A 691 -21.12 -8.42 4.17
CA ALA A 691 -22.00 -8.88 3.11
C ALA A 691 -21.51 -10.18 2.45
N VAL A 692 -20.19 -10.36 2.30
CA VAL A 692 -19.56 -11.65 1.98
C VAL A 692 -18.19 -11.82 2.64
N TYR A 693 -17.84 -13.07 2.94
CA TYR A 693 -16.46 -13.48 3.18
C TYR A 693 -15.84 -14.04 1.89
N PHE A 694 -14.55 -13.78 1.69
CA PHE A 694 -13.73 -14.47 0.69
C PHE A 694 -12.92 -15.57 1.37
N PRO A 695 -13.13 -16.86 1.05
CA PRO A 695 -12.35 -17.96 1.62
C PRO A 695 -10.85 -17.85 1.38
N HIS A 696 -10.10 -17.70 2.48
CA HIS A 696 -8.66 -17.53 2.47
C HIS A 696 -7.92 -18.70 1.81
N GLY A 697 -6.95 -18.40 0.96
CA GLY A 697 -6.16 -19.36 0.18
C GLY A 697 -6.92 -20.06 -0.96
N ILE A 698 -8.21 -19.76 -1.13
CA ILE A 698 -9.11 -20.43 -2.08
C ILE A 698 -9.67 -19.42 -3.09
N VAL A 699 -10.17 -18.28 -2.60
CA VAL A 699 -10.79 -17.22 -3.41
C VAL A 699 -9.94 -15.95 -3.38
N ALA A 700 -9.68 -15.38 -2.20
CA ALA A 700 -8.93 -14.14 -2.04
C ALA A 700 -8.16 -14.13 -0.70
N ASN A 701 -7.07 -13.37 -0.65
CA ASN A 701 -6.30 -13.07 0.56
C ASN A 701 -6.16 -11.56 0.80
N SER A 702 -6.15 -10.78 -0.28
CA SER A 702 -5.91 -9.35 -0.34
C SER A 702 -6.77 -8.73 -1.45
N PRO A 703 -8.10 -8.64 -1.26
CA PRO A 703 -9.03 -8.18 -2.29
C PRO A 703 -8.83 -6.70 -2.66
N GLY A 704 -9.04 -6.38 -3.94
CA GLY A 704 -9.05 -5.02 -4.47
C GLY A 704 -10.41 -4.34 -4.40
N ASN A 705 -10.59 -3.27 -5.19
CA ASN A 705 -11.85 -2.54 -5.20
C ASN A 705 -13.00 -3.39 -5.76
N PRO A 706 -14.18 -3.35 -5.12
CA PRO A 706 -15.40 -3.86 -5.72
C PRO A 706 -15.88 -2.92 -6.83
N THR A 707 -16.18 -3.47 -8.01
CA THR A 707 -16.65 -2.73 -9.19
C THR A 707 -17.94 -3.36 -9.72
N PHE A 708 -19.02 -2.60 -9.80
CA PHE A 708 -20.28 -3.09 -10.36
C PHE A 708 -20.22 -3.22 -11.89
N ASP A 709 -20.72 -4.33 -12.42
CA ASP A 709 -21.00 -4.49 -13.86
C ASP A 709 -22.25 -3.68 -14.22
N ASN A 710 -22.02 -2.39 -14.49
CA ASN A 710 -23.03 -1.44 -14.95
C ASN A 710 -23.14 -1.41 -16.49
N THR A 711 -22.54 -2.37 -17.22
CA THR A 711 -22.48 -2.39 -18.69
C THR A 711 -23.80 -2.81 -19.37
N GLN A 712 -24.87 -3.05 -18.58
CA GLN A 712 -26.19 -3.45 -19.05
C GLN A 712 -26.21 -4.73 -19.92
N GLY A 713 -25.20 -5.60 -19.75
CA GLY A 713 -25.04 -6.86 -20.49
C GLY A 713 -23.98 -6.82 -21.59
N GLN A 714 -23.38 -5.65 -21.86
CA GLN A 714 -22.32 -5.49 -22.86
C GLN A 714 -20.98 -6.09 -22.40
N PHE A 715 -20.84 -6.45 -21.12
CA PHE A 715 -19.75 -7.28 -20.59
C PHE A 715 -20.19 -8.73 -20.28
N GLY A 716 -21.16 -9.25 -21.05
CA GLY A 716 -21.67 -10.61 -20.93
C GLY A 716 -22.80 -10.75 -19.90
N PRO A 717 -23.14 -11.99 -19.48
CA PRO A 717 -24.40 -12.30 -18.83
C PRO A 717 -24.50 -11.91 -17.33
N PHE A 718 -23.57 -11.07 -16.83
CA PHE A 718 -23.33 -10.82 -15.40
C PHE A 718 -23.74 -9.42 -14.91
N ALA A 719 -24.43 -8.63 -15.73
CA ALA A 719 -24.91 -7.29 -15.40
C ALA A 719 -25.53 -7.18 -14.00
N GLY A 720 -25.14 -6.14 -13.26
CA GLY A 720 -25.54 -5.88 -11.88
C GLY A 720 -24.71 -6.61 -10.80
N GLN A 721 -23.85 -7.56 -11.18
CA GLN A 721 -22.93 -8.21 -10.22
C GLN A 721 -21.69 -7.36 -9.93
N ILE A 722 -21.03 -7.65 -8.83
CA ILE A 722 -19.81 -6.94 -8.39
C ILE A 722 -18.60 -7.79 -8.77
N LEU A 723 -17.60 -7.18 -9.40
CA LEU A 723 -16.30 -7.78 -9.69
C LEU A 723 -15.30 -7.35 -8.61
N VAL A 724 -14.54 -8.32 -8.09
CA VAL A 724 -13.49 -8.08 -7.08
C VAL A 724 -12.22 -8.81 -7.49
N GLY A 725 -11.13 -8.07 -7.72
CA GLY A 725 -9.80 -8.63 -7.97
C GLY A 725 -9.11 -9.08 -6.67
N ASP A 726 -8.10 -9.93 -6.76
CA ASP A 726 -7.21 -10.22 -5.62
C ASP A 726 -5.73 -10.06 -5.97
N GLN A 727 -5.00 -9.45 -5.04
CA GLN A 727 -3.56 -9.19 -5.15
C GLN A 727 -2.73 -10.47 -5.11
N THR A 728 -2.99 -11.36 -4.16
CA THR A 728 -2.13 -12.52 -3.93
C THR A 728 -2.41 -13.64 -4.94
N MET A 729 -3.67 -13.82 -5.31
CA MET A 729 -4.17 -14.94 -6.12
C MET A 729 -4.14 -14.67 -7.62
N SER A 730 -3.94 -13.42 -8.07
CA SER A 730 -3.94 -13.01 -9.48
C SER A 730 -5.21 -13.46 -10.22
N ASN A 731 -6.37 -13.13 -9.63
CA ASN A 731 -7.69 -13.57 -10.08
C ASN A 731 -8.72 -12.43 -9.97
N ILE A 732 -9.93 -12.68 -10.50
CA ILE A 732 -11.14 -11.88 -10.28
C ILE A 732 -12.27 -12.85 -9.89
N SER A 733 -13.08 -12.46 -8.92
CA SER A 733 -14.33 -13.14 -8.54
C SER A 733 -15.53 -12.24 -8.79
N ARG A 734 -16.67 -12.84 -9.12
CA ARG A 734 -17.99 -12.21 -9.13
C ARG A 734 -18.63 -12.35 -7.74
N VAL A 735 -19.34 -11.32 -7.31
CA VAL A 735 -20.14 -11.30 -6.09
C VAL A 735 -21.57 -10.88 -6.44
N ASP A 736 -22.55 -11.57 -5.87
CA ASP A 736 -23.96 -11.24 -6.03
C ASP A 736 -24.69 -11.29 -4.68
N LEU A 737 -25.25 -10.14 -4.27
CA LEU A 737 -25.76 -9.88 -2.93
C LEU A 737 -27.25 -10.19 -2.79
N GLN A 738 -27.66 -10.53 -1.57
CA GLN A 738 -29.04 -10.83 -1.20
C GLN A 738 -29.29 -10.23 0.19
N LYS A 739 -30.41 -9.53 0.37
CA LYS A 739 -30.88 -9.09 1.68
C LYS A 739 -31.87 -10.12 2.22
N VAL A 740 -31.62 -10.66 3.40
CA VAL A 740 -32.47 -11.64 4.10
C VAL A 740 -32.74 -11.11 5.50
N ASN A 741 -34.01 -10.95 5.88
CA ASN A 741 -34.41 -10.39 7.18
C ASN A 741 -33.72 -9.05 7.55
N GLY A 742 -33.39 -8.24 6.54
CA GLY A 742 -32.63 -7.00 6.71
C GLY A 742 -31.09 -7.16 6.65
N GLN A 743 -30.54 -8.34 6.92
CA GLN A 743 -29.11 -8.62 6.84
C GLN A 743 -28.64 -8.76 5.38
N TRP A 744 -27.52 -8.12 5.05
CA TRP A 744 -26.81 -8.38 3.79
C TRP A 744 -26.02 -9.68 3.87
N GLN A 745 -26.19 -10.53 2.87
CA GLN A 745 -25.42 -11.76 2.67
C GLN A 745 -25.26 -12.02 1.15
N GLY A 746 -24.56 -13.06 0.71
CA GLY A 746 -24.36 -13.25 -0.74
C GLY A 746 -23.40 -14.34 -1.16
N VAL A 747 -23.28 -14.52 -2.47
CA VAL A 747 -22.39 -15.52 -3.09
C VAL A 747 -21.16 -14.87 -3.71
N VAL A 748 -20.00 -15.52 -3.54
CA VAL A 748 -18.78 -15.28 -4.32
C VAL A 748 -18.54 -16.45 -5.28
N ILE A 749 -18.32 -16.13 -6.56
CA ILE A 749 -18.08 -17.10 -7.64
C ILE A 749 -16.78 -16.72 -8.37
N PRO A 750 -15.72 -17.55 -8.31
CA PRO A 750 -14.51 -17.33 -9.10
C PRO A 750 -14.82 -17.16 -10.60
N PHE A 751 -14.12 -16.23 -11.26
CA PHE A 751 -14.42 -15.83 -12.65
C PHE A 751 -13.19 -15.85 -13.55
N ILE A 752 -12.15 -15.07 -13.25
CA ILE A 752 -10.91 -15.01 -14.05
C ILE A 752 -9.74 -15.44 -13.18
N LYS A 753 -8.77 -16.19 -13.72
CA LYS A 753 -7.56 -16.62 -13.00
C LYS A 753 -6.35 -16.62 -13.93
N GLY A 754 -5.16 -16.44 -13.39
CA GLY A 754 -3.91 -16.45 -14.16
C GLY A 754 -3.49 -15.09 -14.71
N LEU A 755 -3.98 -13.99 -14.12
CA LEU A 755 -3.54 -12.64 -14.43
C LEU A 755 -2.02 -12.49 -14.20
N SER A 756 -1.37 -11.55 -14.89
CA SER A 756 0.10 -11.42 -14.87
C SER A 756 0.66 -11.04 -13.49
N SER A 757 -0.10 -10.30 -12.70
CA SER A 757 0.27 -9.81 -11.37
C SER A 757 -0.97 -9.74 -10.46
N GLY A 758 -0.90 -9.07 -9.32
CA GLY A 758 -1.97 -9.03 -8.33
C GLY A 758 -3.03 -7.98 -8.63
N ALA A 759 -4.28 -8.38 -8.86
CA ALA A 759 -5.36 -7.48 -9.29
C ALA A 759 -5.87 -6.61 -8.13
N MET A 760 -5.69 -5.28 -8.25
CA MET A 760 -6.01 -4.32 -7.18
C MET A 760 -6.97 -3.22 -7.62
N ARG A 761 -6.95 -2.85 -8.91
CA ARG A 761 -7.87 -1.88 -9.50
C ARG A 761 -8.62 -2.46 -10.68
N LEU A 762 -9.94 -2.46 -10.59
CA LEU A 762 -10.88 -2.78 -11.64
C LEU A 762 -11.63 -1.49 -12.01
N SER A 763 -11.70 -1.18 -13.30
CA SER A 763 -12.48 -0.05 -13.82
C SER A 763 -12.99 -0.37 -15.22
N PHE A 764 -14.23 0.01 -15.53
CA PHE A 764 -14.83 -0.19 -16.85
C PHE A 764 -14.55 1.01 -17.75
N ALA A 765 -14.07 0.73 -18.95
CA ALA A 765 -13.94 1.72 -20.01
C ALA A 765 -15.29 1.93 -20.75
N PRO A 766 -15.49 3.07 -21.45
CA PRO A 766 -16.71 3.33 -22.22
C PRO A 766 -17.00 2.33 -23.36
N ASP A 767 -16.00 1.54 -23.77
CA ASP A 767 -16.16 0.42 -24.71
C ASP A 767 -16.68 -0.87 -24.04
N ASN A 768 -17.03 -0.80 -22.75
CA ASN A 768 -17.45 -1.90 -21.85
C ASN A 768 -16.34 -2.93 -21.56
N SER A 769 -15.08 -2.67 -21.94
CA SER A 769 -13.95 -3.50 -21.49
C SER A 769 -13.58 -3.20 -20.03
N LEU A 770 -13.18 -4.23 -19.30
CA LEU A 770 -12.70 -4.13 -17.93
C LEU A 770 -11.19 -3.98 -17.91
N TRP A 771 -10.70 -2.87 -17.40
CA TRP A 771 -9.27 -2.62 -17.18
C TRP A 771 -8.86 -3.02 -15.78
N ILE A 772 -7.70 -3.67 -15.69
CA ILE A 772 -7.22 -4.40 -14.52
C ILE A 772 -5.80 -3.89 -14.21
N GLY A 773 -5.71 -3.02 -13.21
CA GLY A 773 -4.46 -2.51 -12.66
C GLY A 773 -3.90 -3.42 -11.56
N GLN A 774 -2.62 -3.77 -11.69
CA GLN A 774 -2.02 -4.88 -10.92
C GLN A 774 -0.65 -4.56 -10.32
N THR A 775 -0.38 -5.11 -9.13
CA THR A 775 0.96 -5.13 -8.48
C THR A 775 1.26 -6.45 -7.78
N GLY A 776 2.53 -6.83 -7.80
CA GLY A 776 3.16 -7.93 -7.08
C GLY A 776 4.47 -7.51 -6.42
N ARG A 777 4.78 -6.20 -6.35
CA ARG A 777 6.01 -5.69 -5.74
C ARG A 777 5.88 -5.64 -4.22
N GLY A 778 6.87 -6.16 -3.50
CA GLY A 778 6.88 -6.21 -2.02
C GLY A 778 5.96 -7.28 -1.40
N TRP A 779 4.86 -7.59 -2.07
CA TRP A 779 3.93 -8.69 -1.81
C TRP A 779 3.81 -9.53 -3.08
N ALA A 780 4.63 -10.57 -3.21
CA ALA A 780 4.71 -11.35 -4.45
C ALA A 780 3.37 -12.04 -4.79
N ALA A 781 2.83 -11.72 -5.96
CA ALA A 781 1.56 -12.23 -6.48
C ALA A 781 1.74 -13.53 -7.28
N ARG A 782 0.69 -14.36 -7.34
CA ARG A 782 0.71 -15.67 -8.05
C ARG A 782 1.10 -15.58 -9.52
N GLY A 783 0.76 -14.49 -10.22
CA GLY A 783 1.14 -14.24 -11.62
C GLY A 783 2.65 -14.05 -11.84
N GLY A 784 3.39 -13.60 -10.83
CA GLY A 784 4.85 -13.52 -10.84
C GLY A 784 5.48 -12.34 -11.59
N GLU A 785 4.68 -11.40 -12.09
CA GLU A 785 5.13 -10.06 -12.50
C GLU A 785 4.95 -9.04 -11.37
N TYR A 786 5.83 -8.04 -11.31
CA TYR A 786 5.82 -6.99 -10.28
C TYR A 786 4.71 -5.96 -10.50
N GLU A 787 4.31 -5.76 -11.75
CA GLU A 787 3.23 -4.88 -12.18
C GLU A 787 2.57 -5.46 -13.43
N ALA A 788 1.33 -5.06 -13.70
CA ALA A 788 0.71 -5.19 -15.02
C ALA A 788 -0.48 -4.24 -15.18
N LEU A 789 -0.75 -3.86 -16.43
CA LEU A 789 -2.05 -3.32 -16.85
C LEU A 789 -2.62 -4.29 -17.87
N GLN A 790 -3.81 -4.84 -17.61
CA GLN A 790 -4.48 -5.76 -18.54
C GLN A 790 -5.90 -5.30 -18.85
N ARG A 791 -6.36 -5.57 -20.07
CA ARG A 791 -7.72 -5.30 -20.53
C ARG A 791 -8.42 -6.62 -20.81
N LEU A 792 -9.54 -6.85 -20.14
CA LEU A 792 -10.44 -7.97 -20.36
C LEU A 792 -11.63 -7.47 -21.17
N SER A 793 -11.94 -8.11 -22.29
CA SER A 793 -13.06 -7.73 -23.15
C SER A 793 -13.89 -8.94 -23.52
N TRP A 794 -15.20 -8.76 -23.65
CA TRP A 794 -16.10 -9.75 -24.24
C TRP A 794 -16.20 -9.53 -25.77
N ASP A 795 -16.68 -10.52 -26.51
CA ASP A 795 -16.88 -10.45 -27.97
C ASP A 795 -18.26 -9.90 -28.39
N GLY A 796 -19.19 -9.77 -27.43
CA GLY A 796 -20.54 -9.27 -27.66
C GLY A 796 -21.56 -10.35 -28.06
N THR A 797 -21.14 -11.61 -28.25
CA THR A 797 -21.98 -12.65 -28.87
C THR A 797 -21.90 -14.00 -28.18
N THR A 798 -20.73 -14.44 -27.70
CA THR A 798 -20.53 -15.77 -27.13
C THR A 798 -20.86 -15.78 -25.64
N VAL A 799 -22.06 -16.21 -25.27
CA VAL A 799 -22.45 -16.37 -23.86
C VAL A 799 -21.79 -17.63 -23.29
N PRO A 800 -20.84 -17.54 -22.33
CA PRO A 800 -20.24 -18.72 -21.72
C PRO A 800 -21.25 -19.46 -20.83
N PHE A 801 -21.20 -20.80 -20.77
CA PHE A 801 -21.97 -21.57 -19.79
C PHE A 801 -21.30 -21.47 -18.40
N GLU A 802 -21.96 -20.81 -17.45
CA GLU A 802 -21.42 -20.53 -16.13
C GLU A 802 -22.54 -20.56 -15.07
N MET A 803 -22.17 -20.80 -13.80
CA MET A 803 -23.07 -20.46 -12.69
C MET A 803 -23.22 -18.93 -12.63
N LYS A 804 -24.39 -18.43 -13.03
CA LYS A 804 -24.71 -16.99 -12.97
C LYS A 804 -24.79 -16.53 -11.52
N THR A 805 -25.61 -17.17 -10.69
CA THR A 805 -25.81 -16.81 -9.28
C THR A 805 -26.25 -17.98 -8.42
N VAL A 806 -26.11 -17.82 -7.10
CA VAL A 806 -26.68 -18.67 -6.06
C VAL A 806 -27.44 -17.76 -5.10
N LYS A 807 -28.70 -18.07 -4.81
CA LYS A 807 -29.52 -17.38 -3.80
C LYS A 807 -29.99 -18.36 -2.73
N HIS A 808 -29.99 -17.93 -1.48
CA HIS A 808 -30.58 -18.69 -0.39
C HIS A 808 -32.11 -18.65 -0.49
N VAL A 809 -32.75 -19.77 -0.23
CA VAL A 809 -34.22 -19.94 -0.17
C VAL A 809 -34.56 -20.89 0.97
N HIS A 810 -35.82 -20.89 1.43
CA HIS A 810 -36.25 -21.82 2.49
C HIS A 810 -35.83 -23.28 2.20
N GLY A 811 -35.01 -23.84 3.09
CA GLY A 811 -34.46 -25.21 3.02
C GLY A 811 -33.36 -25.47 1.99
N GLY A 812 -32.70 -24.44 1.43
CA GLY A 812 -31.59 -24.68 0.51
C GLY A 812 -31.14 -23.49 -0.34
N PHE A 813 -30.68 -23.80 -1.55
CA PHE A 813 -30.16 -22.81 -2.50
C PHE A 813 -30.79 -22.95 -3.88
N VAL A 814 -31.10 -21.85 -4.54
CA VAL A 814 -31.39 -21.81 -5.98
C VAL A 814 -30.12 -21.38 -6.71
N ILE A 815 -29.71 -22.18 -7.70
CA ILE A 815 -28.57 -21.89 -8.57
C ILE A 815 -29.12 -21.58 -9.96
N SER A 816 -28.72 -20.44 -10.51
CA SER A 816 -29.06 -20.02 -11.87
C SER A 816 -27.83 -20.09 -12.77
N PHE A 817 -28.03 -20.49 -14.01
CA PHE A 817 -26.99 -20.64 -15.04
C PHE A 817 -27.22 -19.64 -16.20
N THR A 818 -26.17 -19.39 -16.97
CA THR A 818 -26.20 -18.44 -18.11
C THR A 818 -26.82 -19.05 -19.37
N GLN A 819 -26.53 -20.33 -19.66
CA GLN A 819 -27.14 -21.12 -20.73
C GLN A 819 -28.09 -22.20 -20.17
N ASP A 820 -28.82 -22.87 -21.07
CA ASP A 820 -29.68 -24.01 -20.76
C ASP A 820 -28.85 -25.24 -20.36
N LEU A 821 -29.34 -25.96 -19.35
CA LEU A 821 -28.79 -27.19 -18.80
C LEU A 821 -29.14 -28.41 -19.69
N ALA A 822 -28.20 -29.32 -19.90
CA ALA A 822 -28.50 -30.61 -20.52
C ALA A 822 -29.49 -31.44 -19.67
N GLU A 823 -30.24 -32.35 -20.30
CA GLU A 823 -31.38 -33.04 -19.66
C GLU A 823 -31.00 -33.91 -18.44
N GLN A 824 -29.78 -34.45 -18.38
CA GLN A 824 -29.31 -35.36 -17.31
C GLN A 824 -28.15 -34.78 -16.47
N ASN A 825 -28.06 -33.45 -16.33
CA ASN A 825 -26.76 -32.82 -16.06
C ASN A 825 -26.25 -32.81 -14.61
N ILE A 826 -27.08 -33.07 -13.58
CA ILE A 826 -26.64 -33.11 -12.17
C ILE A 826 -27.44 -34.15 -11.39
N LYS A 827 -26.73 -35.05 -10.69
CA LYS A 827 -27.28 -35.96 -9.68
C LYS A 827 -26.90 -35.52 -8.26
N LEU A 828 -27.48 -36.18 -7.24
CA LEU A 828 -27.11 -35.95 -5.82
C LEU A 828 -25.60 -36.14 -5.56
N GLU A 829 -24.98 -37.13 -6.22
CA GLU A 829 -23.55 -37.45 -6.13
C GLU A 829 -22.63 -36.39 -6.76
N ASP A 830 -23.15 -35.55 -7.66
CA ASP A 830 -22.40 -34.47 -8.30
C ASP A 830 -22.32 -33.20 -7.42
N VAL A 831 -23.18 -33.07 -6.42
CA VAL A 831 -23.22 -31.93 -5.50
C VAL A 831 -22.34 -32.21 -4.28
N GLN A 832 -21.24 -31.47 -4.15
CA GLN A 832 -20.46 -31.45 -2.92
C GLN A 832 -20.77 -30.17 -2.14
N LEU A 833 -21.27 -30.32 -0.92
CA LEU A 833 -21.66 -29.22 -0.06
C LEU A 833 -20.91 -29.29 1.28
N GLU A 834 -20.13 -28.26 1.57
CA GLU A 834 -19.38 -28.13 2.81
C GLU A 834 -19.57 -26.73 3.39
N SER A 835 -19.40 -26.58 4.71
CA SER A 835 -19.48 -25.27 5.35
C SER A 835 -18.53 -25.12 6.54
N TRP A 836 -18.15 -23.88 6.85
CA TRP A 836 -17.29 -23.52 7.96
C TRP A 836 -17.50 -22.05 8.32
N ASN A 837 -16.84 -21.57 9.37
CA ASN A 837 -16.65 -20.13 9.59
C ASN A 837 -15.16 -19.82 9.84
N TYR A 838 -14.87 -18.53 10.01
CA TYR A 838 -13.57 -18.02 10.43
C TYR A 838 -13.77 -17.19 11.68
N LEU A 839 -12.85 -17.30 12.64
CA LEU A 839 -12.89 -16.55 13.90
C LEU A 839 -12.00 -15.32 13.82
N ASN A 840 -12.54 -14.15 14.19
CA ASN A 840 -11.75 -12.96 14.45
C ASN A 840 -11.07 -13.10 15.82
N SER A 841 -9.79 -12.75 15.92
CA SER A 841 -9.04 -12.76 17.19
C SER A 841 -7.78 -11.87 17.08
N PRO A 842 -7.11 -11.51 18.18
CA PRO A 842 -5.84 -10.76 18.11
C PRO A 842 -4.71 -11.48 17.35
N VAL A 843 -4.80 -12.81 17.19
CA VAL A 843 -3.84 -13.63 16.43
C VAL A 843 -4.01 -13.36 14.93
N TYR A 844 -2.90 -13.24 14.22
CA TYR A 844 -2.91 -13.13 12.76
C TYR A 844 -3.40 -14.43 12.14
N GLY A 845 -4.49 -14.39 11.36
CA GLY A 845 -4.95 -15.58 10.63
C GLY A 845 -6.17 -16.24 11.28
N SER A 846 -6.89 -17.05 10.51
CA SER A 846 -7.88 -17.97 11.05
C SER A 846 -7.99 -19.23 10.18
N PRO A 847 -7.86 -20.45 10.74
CA PRO A 847 -8.24 -21.67 10.02
C PRO A 847 -9.75 -21.75 9.83
N ARG A 848 -10.21 -22.69 9.00
CA ARG A 848 -11.63 -22.99 8.84
C ARG A 848 -12.14 -23.75 10.06
N TYR A 849 -12.97 -23.10 10.89
CA TYR A 849 -13.55 -23.70 12.09
C TYR A 849 -14.89 -24.39 11.82
N PHE A 850 -15.24 -25.34 12.69
CA PHE A 850 -16.47 -26.14 12.68
C PHE A 850 -16.77 -26.89 11.36
N HIS A 851 -15.77 -27.14 10.52
CA HIS A 851 -15.95 -27.70 9.16
C HIS A 851 -16.92 -28.89 9.13
N GLN A 852 -17.96 -28.78 8.32
CA GLN A 852 -19.08 -29.72 8.24
C GLN A 852 -19.42 -30.00 6.78
N LYS A 853 -19.53 -31.28 6.45
CA LYS A 853 -20.14 -31.75 5.20
C LYS A 853 -21.65 -31.80 5.36
N HIS A 854 -22.39 -31.39 4.33
CA HIS A 854 -23.84 -31.38 4.31
C HIS A 854 -24.38 -32.39 3.31
N GLN A 855 -25.52 -33.01 3.63
CA GLN A 855 -26.22 -33.90 2.72
C GLN A 855 -27.19 -33.10 1.84
N THR A 856 -27.03 -33.21 0.53
CA THR A 856 -28.05 -32.82 -0.44
C THR A 856 -29.22 -33.80 -0.32
N GLN A 857 -30.41 -33.30 -0.01
CA GLN A 857 -31.62 -34.12 0.08
C GLN A 857 -32.26 -34.36 -1.29
N ASP A 858 -32.24 -33.35 -2.14
CA ASP A 858 -33.04 -33.28 -3.37
C ASP A 858 -32.47 -32.22 -4.32
N ILE A 859 -32.68 -32.40 -5.63
CA ILE A 859 -32.33 -31.45 -6.68
C ILE A 859 -33.54 -31.31 -7.61
N ILE A 860 -34.20 -30.15 -7.53
CA ILE A 860 -35.39 -29.84 -8.33
C ILE A 860 -34.98 -28.95 -9.49
N LYS A 861 -35.16 -29.39 -10.73
CA LYS A 861 -35.07 -28.53 -11.92
C LYS A 861 -36.27 -27.56 -11.91
N LEU A 862 -36.02 -26.27 -11.74
CA LEU A 862 -37.07 -25.24 -11.73
C LEU A 862 -37.42 -24.78 -13.16
N ASN A 863 -36.42 -24.74 -14.03
CA ASN A 863 -36.53 -24.52 -15.48
C ASN A 863 -35.19 -24.92 -16.14
N ASN A 864 -35.03 -24.68 -17.45
CA ASN A 864 -33.80 -25.04 -18.15
C ASN A 864 -32.54 -24.32 -17.66
N LYS A 865 -32.63 -23.20 -16.95
CA LYS A 865 -31.47 -22.46 -16.43
C LYS A 865 -31.38 -22.43 -14.91
N GLN A 866 -32.23 -23.15 -14.19
CA GLN A 866 -32.30 -23.07 -12.72
C GLN A 866 -32.58 -24.41 -12.06
N ILE A 867 -31.86 -24.66 -10.96
CA ILE A 867 -32.10 -25.78 -10.04
C ILE A 867 -32.26 -25.26 -8.60
N LYS A 868 -33.07 -25.95 -7.80
CA LYS A 868 -33.06 -25.82 -6.33
C LYS A 868 -32.39 -27.05 -5.73
N ILE A 869 -31.36 -26.83 -4.93
CA ILE A 869 -30.70 -27.85 -4.11
C ILE A 869 -31.29 -27.77 -2.70
N LYS A 870 -31.95 -28.82 -2.22
CA LYS A 870 -32.40 -28.91 -0.81
C LYS A 870 -31.28 -29.45 0.06
N VAL A 871 -31.11 -28.85 1.24
CA VAL A 871 -29.98 -29.13 2.15
C VAL A 871 -30.50 -29.54 3.53
N ALA A 872 -30.05 -30.68 4.03
CA ALA A 872 -30.37 -31.11 5.39
C ALA A 872 -29.59 -30.28 6.42
N GLY A 873 -30.28 -29.80 7.47
CA GLY A 873 -29.63 -29.23 8.66
C GLY A 873 -28.75 -28.01 8.38
N MET A 874 -29.27 -27.03 7.64
CA MET A 874 -28.56 -25.76 7.41
C MET A 874 -28.33 -24.98 8.72
N VAL A 875 -27.21 -24.27 8.80
CA VAL A 875 -26.76 -23.54 9.99
C VAL A 875 -26.33 -22.14 9.58
N ALA A 876 -26.89 -21.14 10.26
CA ALA A 876 -26.57 -19.72 10.17
C ALA A 876 -25.11 -19.38 10.54
N ASP A 877 -24.66 -18.17 10.19
CA ASP A 877 -23.30 -17.64 10.41
C ASP A 877 -22.16 -18.51 9.84
N ARG A 878 -22.31 -18.98 8.59
CA ARG A 878 -21.36 -19.86 7.90
C ARG A 878 -21.15 -19.52 6.44
N ILE A 879 -19.99 -19.89 5.93
CA ILE A 879 -19.70 -19.93 4.49
C ILE A 879 -20.01 -21.33 3.99
N TYR A 880 -20.87 -21.43 2.97
CA TYR A 880 -21.19 -22.65 2.25
C TYR A 880 -20.41 -22.73 0.94
N GLN A 881 -19.52 -23.72 0.81
CA GLN A 881 -18.96 -24.12 -0.48
C GLN A 881 -19.91 -25.08 -1.17
N ILE A 882 -20.43 -24.65 -2.31
CA ILE A 882 -21.21 -25.47 -3.23
C ILE A 882 -20.31 -25.79 -4.42
N LYS A 883 -20.08 -27.08 -4.71
CA LYS A 883 -19.39 -27.54 -5.92
C LYS A 883 -20.28 -28.49 -6.70
N LEU A 884 -20.29 -28.33 -8.02
CA LEU A 884 -21.07 -29.14 -8.95
C LEU A 884 -20.13 -29.88 -9.90
N LYS A 885 -20.26 -31.20 -10.01
CA LYS A 885 -19.52 -32.02 -10.99
C LYS A 885 -20.39 -32.29 -12.22
N GLY A 886 -19.77 -32.80 -13.30
CA GLY A 886 -20.47 -33.25 -14.51
C GLY A 886 -21.09 -32.16 -15.40
N LEU A 887 -21.31 -30.96 -14.85
CA LEU A 887 -22.00 -29.82 -15.45
C LEU A 887 -21.70 -29.59 -16.94
N GLN A 888 -22.76 -29.67 -17.74
CA GLN A 888 -22.76 -29.34 -19.16
C GLN A 888 -24.02 -28.54 -19.53
N SER A 889 -23.89 -27.65 -20.52
CA SER A 889 -25.02 -27.01 -21.18
C SER A 889 -25.70 -27.97 -22.16
N SER A 890 -26.87 -27.60 -22.69
CA SER A 890 -27.54 -28.35 -23.75
C SER A 890 -26.74 -28.46 -25.05
N GLN A 891 -25.69 -27.64 -25.22
CA GLN A 891 -24.75 -27.69 -26.35
C GLN A 891 -23.44 -28.44 -26.02
N GLY A 892 -23.30 -28.97 -24.80
CA GLY A 892 -22.09 -29.66 -24.33
C GLY A 892 -21.00 -28.75 -23.74
N ASP A 893 -21.24 -27.44 -23.64
CA ASP A 893 -20.30 -26.49 -23.04
C ASP A 893 -20.07 -26.81 -21.56
N LYS A 894 -18.85 -26.58 -21.07
CA LYS A 894 -18.46 -26.79 -19.67
C LYS A 894 -18.09 -25.45 -19.02
N PRO A 895 -18.42 -25.23 -17.74
CA PRO A 895 -18.09 -23.98 -17.07
C PRO A 895 -16.60 -23.88 -16.74
N SER A 896 -16.05 -22.66 -16.79
CA SER A 896 -14.65 -22.38 -16.45
C SER A 896 -14.38 -22.50 -14.94
N ASN A 897 -15.44 -22.38 -14.13
CA ASN A 897 -15.46 -22.62 -12.69
C ASN A 897 -16.74 -23.36 -12.24
N ASN A 898 -16.59 -24.34 -11.35
CA ASN A 898 -17.69 -25.17 -10.85
C ASN A 898 -17.95 -25.03 -9.34
N ALA A 899 -17.36 -24.02 -8.68
CA ALA A 899 -17.49 -23.77 -7.25
C ALA A 899 -18.12 -22.39 -6.97
N ALA A 900 -18.98 -22.31 -5.96
CA ALA A 900 -19.56 -21.09 -5.43
C ALA A 900 -19.44 -21.06 -3.90
N TYR A 901 -19.34 -19.87 -3.31
CA TYR A 901 -19.11 -19.66 -1.89
C TYR A 901 -20.16 -18.70 -1.34
N TYR A 902 -21.22 -19.24 -0.74
CA TYR A 902 -22.32 -18.45 -0.20
C TYR A 902 -22.05 -18.12 1.27
N THR A 903 -21.95 -16.84 1.61
CA THR A 903 -21.98 -16.37 3.01
C THR A 903 -23.43 -16.36 3.46
N LEU A 904 -23.76 -17.18 4.47
CA LEU A 904 -25.10 -17.33 5.03
C LEU A 904 -25.07 -16.82 6.48
N HIS A 905 -25.71 -15.68 6.74
CA HIS A 905 -25.90 -15.16 8.09
C HIS A 905 -27.27 -15.56 8.61
N GLU A 906 -28.33 -15.29 7.84
CA GLU A 906 -29.72 -15.51 8.24
C GLU A 906 -30.41 -16.56 7.37
N LEU A 907 -31.31 -17.33 8.00
CA LEU A 907 -32.18 -18.30 7.35
C LEU A 907 -33.53 -17.64 6.93
N LEU A 908 -34.25 -18.33 6.04
CA LEU A 908 -35.55 -17.97 5.46
C LEU A 908 -36.57 -19.06 5.80
#